data_AF-A0A5C8A8B6-F1
#
_entry.id   AF-A0A5C8A8B6-F1
#
_cell.length_a   1.000
_cell.length_b   1.000
_cell.length_c   1.000
_cell.angle_alpha   90.00
_cell.angle_beta   90.00
_cell.angle_gamma   90.00
#
_symmetry.space_group_name_H-M   'P 1'
#
loop_
_entity.id
_entity.type
_entity.pdbx_description
1 polymer ?
#
loop_
_entity_poly.entity_id
_entity_poly.type
_entity_poly.pdbx_seq_one_letter_code
_entity_poly.pdbx_strand_id
1 'polypeptide(L)'
;MKAPWSITLCALALSAGAQNNVVINELQAANRNTYVAADGSTPDWVELFNPTTATINVEGLRFAVVGRMHVLQGPLNITPQGHLVLWFDGRPDLGPDHVGFTLPRKGGTLLLIAADGTTVLDVFTYPAMAGDLSVGRLTDGHATAWSFFDTATLGAPNLGTRPVHGRTATPVIDTTLLGTGTVLPLSAEDGATIRYTTDGTEPTITHGEPYTAPIVVDRDLVVRARAFAEGRLPSKEFCSTYHRGTAPQDGITIAMDQAGLSDDSSGINVEGVLANFSRRGRAWERLAMVKFNGSEEVPIPIGISIHGSGTRSLAKRSFKLHARDRYDSPVKGLRLNDREHFQEGILRADAGPNSFLRNRFMEVLVRDHGLRVDVQPSHPMPLYLNGRYWGLYRWMPPKDAQWLKHISGSEAVDVLEGPAAVVRSGSDTHFKASVALLMHLAPLDTLARYMDLDNLTDLACLDLWTGRADHDLNVRCYRPRQPNGRWRWVMYDMDLWAPAAENSVERMAAGTAAETPYIPQFLKHPELQAKLLARMSALLATALSPSHAMALADSLFTSHQAQLYADHERWQGEMERPDPSTSHRALRTFIHDRPGHLTEHLSRATGRKLRRTIIEVPDTAQGTLRIEDLALSPGPNEVIGFNGIPLRVVFTPAEGHELVGWKGDGSRNQAIIIDPSRVRSLRPMVQPLIP
;
A
#
# COMPACT_ATOMS: atom_id res chain seq x y z
N MET A 1 -71.67 -19.91 40.83
CA MET A 1 -71.67 -18.43 40.71
C MET A 1 -70.25 -18.00 40.35
N LYS A 2 -70.07 -17.44 39.15
CA LYS A 2 -68.78 -16.94 38.64
C LYS A 2 -68.62 -15.48 39.08
N ALA A 3 -67.49 -15.13 39.66
CA ALA A 3 -67.08 -13.73 39.90
C ALA A 3 -66.02 -13.33 38.85
N PRO A 4 -66.06 -12.11 38.30
CA PRO A 4 -65.13 -11.69 37.25
C PRO A 4 -63.84 -11.09 37.82
N TRP A 5 -62.77 -11.23 37.04
CA TRP A 5 -61.48 -10.57 37.21
C TRP A 5 -61.52 -9.16 36.63
N SER A 6 -61.07 -8.15 37.39
CA SER A 6 -60.74 -6.83 36.87
C SER A 6 -59.25 -6.79 36.54
N ILE A 7 -58.93 -6.60 35.26
CA ILE A 7 -57.58 -6.39 34.73
C ILE A 7 -57.24 -4.91 34.87
N THR A 8 -56.19 -4.60 35.63
CA THR A 8 -55.58 -3.26 35.69
C THR A 8 -54.70 -3.05 34.45
N LEU A 9 -55.27 -2.41 33.43
CA LEU A 9 -54.57 -1.95 32.23
C LEU A 9 -54.16 -0.48 32.44
N CYS A 10 -53.05 -0.20 33.15
CA CYS A 10 -52.67 1.21 33.40
C CYS A 10 -51.16 1.51 33.52
N ALA A 11 -50.28 0.67 32.98
CA ALA A 11 -48.82 0.91 33.03
C ALA A 11 -48.12 1.01 31.65
N LEU A 12 -48.79 0.72 30.54
CA LEU A 12 -48.17 0.72 29.19
C LEU A 12 -48.39 2.00 28.36
N ALA A 13 -49.24 2.93 28.80
CA ALA A 13 -49.52 4.17 28.06
C ALA A 13 -48.67 5.38 28.49
N LEU A 14 -48.02 5.33 29.67
CA LEU A 14 -47.20 6.44 30.19
C LEU A 14 -45.76 6.47 29.64
N SER A 15 -45.24 5.36 29.11
CA SER A 15 -43.87 5.32 28.53
C SER A 15 -43.80 5.89 27.12
N ALA A 16 -44.84 5.74 26.30
CA ALA A 16 -44.85 6.19 24.91
C ALA A 16 -44.81 7.72 24.76
N GLY A 17 -45.41 8.48 25.69
CA GLY A 17 -45.39 9.95 25.65
C GLY A 17 -44.09 10.59 26.17
N ALA A 18 -43.33 9.88 27.00
CA ALA A 18 -42.09 10.39 27.58
C ALA A 18 -40.93 10.41 26.56
N GLN A 19 -40.87 9.40 25.67
CA GLN A 19 -39.90 9.33 24.57
C GLN A 19 -39.95 10.55 23.64
N ASN A 20 -41.12 11.20 23.52
CA ASN A 20 -41.34 12.32 22.59
C ASN A 20 -40.51 13.57 22.90
N ASN A 21 -39.89 13.64 24.08
CA ASN A 21 -39.08 14.78 24.50
C ASN A 21 -37.58 14.57 24.32
N VAL A 22 -37.13 13.38 23.88
CA VAL A 22 -35.71 13.13 23.62
C VAL A 22 -35.29 13.88 22.35
N VAL A 23 -34.15 14.55 22.42
CA VAL A 23 -33.61 15.35 21.32
C VAL A 23 -32.20 14.91 20.96
N ILE A 24 -31.81 15.15 19.71
CA ILE A 24 -30.42 15.07 19.26
C ILE A 24 -29.71 16.28 19.88
N ASN A 25 -28.64 16.06 20.64
CA ASN A 25 -27.94 17.10 21.37
C ASN A 25 -26.65 17.53 20.68
N GLU A 26 -25.82 16.56 20.31
CA GLU A 26 -24.55 16.78 19.64
C GLU A 26 -24.23 15.58 18.74
N LEU A 27 -23.49 15.79 17.67
CA LEU A 27 -22.96 14.70 16.86
C LEU A 27 -21.58 15.01 16.31
N GLN A 28 -20.87 13.95 15.96
CA GLN A 28 -19.62 14.01 15.25
C GLN A 28 -19.58 12.94 14.16
N ALA A 29 -19.74 13.38 12.91
CA ALA A 29 -19.75 12.52 11.72
C ALA A 29 -18.34 12.27 11.13
N ALA A 30 -17.29 12.59 11.89
CA ALA A 30 -15.89 12.44 11.49
C ALA A 30 -14.97 12.40 12.73
N ASN A 31 -15.22 11.50 13.68
CA ASN A 31 -14.39 11.38 14.88
C ASN A 31 -13.00 10.81 14.55
N ARG A 32 -11.94 11.37 15.14
CA ARG A 32 -10.56 10.87 14.98
C ARG A 32 -9.84 10.65 16.30
N ASN A 33 -10.00 11.56 17.24
CA ASN A 33 -9.31 11.56 18.52
C ASN A 33 -10.20 12.05 19.66
N THR A 34 -11.37 12.63 19.39
CA THR A 34 -12.36 12.98 20.42
C THR A 34 -12.70 11.75 21.26
N TYR A 35 -12.95 10.62 20.61
CA TYR A 35 -13.06 9.32 21.26
C TYR A 35 -12.29 8.27 20.47
N VAL A 36 -11.43 7.54 21.17
CA VAL A 36 -10.71 6.37 20.63
C VAL A 36 -11.15 5.16 21.44
N ALA A 37 -11.81 4.22 20.78
CA ALA A 37 -12.22 2.96 21.41
C ALA A 37 -11.00 2.11 21.79
N ALA A 38 -11.21 1.10 22.64
CA ALA A 38 -10.15 0.24 23.12
C ALA A 38 -9.39 -0.51 22.00
N ASP A 39 -10.05 -0.77 20.86
CA ASP A 39 -9.45 -1.39 19.68
C ASP A 39 -8.73 -0.39 18.75
N GLY A 40 -8.73 0.90 19.11
CA GLY A 40 -8.15 1.99 18.34
C GLY A 40 -9.03 2.50 17.19
N SER A 41 -10.28 2.03 17.09
CA SER A 41 -11.27 2.63 16.21
C SER A 41 -11.76 3.98 16.75
N THR A 42 -12.29 4.81 15.86
CA THR A 42 -12.70 6.19 16.16
C THR A 42 -14.13 6.36 15.63
N PRO A 43 -15.13 5.71 16.25
CA PRO A 43 -16.49 5.67 15.75
C PRO A 43 -17.11 7.07 15.68
N ASP A 44 -17.91 7.33 14.65
CA ASP A 44 -18.81 8.49 14.67
C ASP A 44 -19.80 8.32 15.83
N TRP A 45 -20.37 9.41 16.30
CA TRP A 45 -21.31 9.33 17.41
C TRP A 45 -22.39 10.39 17.34
N VAL A 46 -23.50 10.08 17.98
CA VAL A 46 -24.63 10.98 18.21
C VAL A 46 -24.97 10.90 19.69
N GLU A 47 -25.13 12.05 20.31
CA GLU A 47 -25.58 12.19 21.67
C GLU A 47 -27.06 12.57 21.71
N LEU A 48 -27.82 11.86 22.52
CA LEU A 48 -29.20 12.18 22.87
C LEU A 48 -29.24 12.86 24.24
N PHE A 49 -30.12 13.85 24.39
CA PHE A 49 -30.37 14.52 25.66
C PHE A 49 -31.81 14.34 26.11
N ASN A 50 -31.99 14.14 27.42
CA ASN A 50 -33.29 14.08 28.09
C ASN A 50 -33.58 15.41 28.83
N PRO A 51 -34.40 16.31 28.26
CA PRO A 51 -34.74 17.59 28.88
C PRO A 51 -35.77 17.47 30.01
N THR A 52 -36.25 16.27 30.34
CA THR A 52 -37.32 16.08 31.31
C THR A 52 -36.77 15.85 32.74
N THR A 53 -37.69 15.74 33.69
CA THR A 53 -37.39 15.40 35.10
C THR A 53 -37.51 13.91 35.41
N ALA A 54 -37.81 13.07 34.41
CA ALA A 54 -37.98 11.63 34.57
C ALA A 54 -36.99 10.86 33.68
N THR A 55 -36.60 9.65 34.09
CA THR A 55 -35.77 8.77 33.26
C THR A 55 -36.56 8.33 32.02
N ILE A 56 -35.92 8.39 30.84
CA ILE A 56 -36.52 7.94 29.57
C ILE A 56 -35.79 6.70 29.07
N ASN A 57 -36.53 5.63 28.78
CA ASN A 57 -36.02 4.48 28.02
C ASN A 57 -36.16 4.76 26.52
N VAL A 58 -35.08 4.67 25.74
CA VAL A 58 -35.04 4.92 24.30
C VAL A 58 -35.15 3.65 23.43
N GLU A 59 -35.47 2.51 24.04
CA GLU A 59 -35.76 1.27 23.32
C GLU A 59 -36.82 1.49 22.22
N GLY A 60 -36.54 0.95 21.02
CA GLY A 60 -37.43 1.04 19.88
C GLY A 60 -37.35 2.36 19.09
N LEU A 61 -36.69 3.40 19.62
CA LEU A 61 -36.39 4.60 18.82
C LEU A 61 -35.54 4.23 17.60
N ARG A 62 -35.68 5.01 16.53
CA ARG A 62 -34.99 4.74 15.26
C ARG A 62 -34.18 5.94 14.81
N PHE A 63 -33.02 5.67 14.25
CA PHE A 63 -32.26 6.64 13.47
C PHE A 63 -32.41 6.35 11.98
N ALA A 64 -32.57 7.40 11.19
CA ALA A 64 -32.56 7.30 9.74
C ALA A 64 -31.65 8.37 9.11
N VAL A 65 -30.84 7.96 8.13
CA VAL A 65 -29.95 8.84 7.34
C VAL A 65 -29.70 8.22 5.97
N VAL A 66 -29.87 9.00 4.89
CA VAL A 66 -29.56 8.59 3.50
C VAL A 66 -30.05 7.17 3.15
N GLY A 67 -31.34 6.91 3.40
CA GLY A 67 -31.97 5.61 3.09
C GLY A 67 -31.56 4.43 4.00
N ARG A 68 -30.70 4.65 4.99
CA ARG A 68 -30.37 3.68 6.04
C ARG A 68 -31.22 3.96 7.27
N MET A 69 -31.61 2.89 7.97
CA MET A 69 -32.37 2.97 9.22
C MET A 69 -31.86 1.94 10.22
N HIS A 70 -31.86 2.29 11.50
CA HIS A 70 -31.50 1.40 12.59
C HIS A 70 -32.47 1.60 13.75
N VAL A 71 -32.86 0.51 14.41
CA VAL A 71 -33.76 0.50 15.57
C VAL A 71 -32.94 0.19 16.81
N LEU A 72 -32.99 1.05 17.82
CA LEU A 72 -32.28 0.83 19.09
C LEU A 72 -32.86 -0.39 19.81
N GLN A 73 -31.98 -1.30 20.23
CA GLN A 73 -32.33 -2.56 20.89
C GLN A 73 -32.02 -2.51 22.39
N GLY A 74 -32.85 -3.18 23.20
CA GLY A 74 -32.66 -3.32 24.63
C GLY A 74 -32.99 -2.06 25.45
N PRO A 75 -33.03 -2.15 26.79
CA PRO A 75 -33.32 -0.99 27.62
C PRO A 75 -32.10 -0.07 27.69
N LEU A 76 -32.18 1.07 27.01
CA LEU A 76 -31.21 2.16 27.09
C LEU A 76 -31.89 3.33 27.80
N ASN A 77 -31.39 3.74 28.96
CA ASN A 77 -32.03 4.75 29.78
C ASN A 77 -31.21 6.03 29.82
N ILE A 78 -31.87 7.17 29.61
CA ILE A 78 -31.32 8.50 29.82
C ILE A 78 -31.91 9.06 31.12
N THR A 79 -31.06 9.33 32.11
CA THR A 79 -31.50 9.94 33.37
C THR A 79 -32.08 11.35 33.14
N PRO A 80 -32.86 11.90 34.08
CA PRO A 80 -33.31 13.30 33.99
C PRO A 80 -32.13 14.25 33.77
N GLN A 81 -32.24 15.18 32.81
CA GLN A 81 -31.15 16.09 32.41
C GLN A 81 -29.85 15.38 32.01
N GLY A 82 -29.92 14.10 31.65
CA GLY A 82 -28.78 13.28 31.29
C GLY A 82 -28.60 13.14 29.78
N HIS A 83 -27.51 12.47 29.42
CA HIS A 83 -27.05 12.26 28.05
C HIS A 83 -26.87 10.78 27.78
N LEU A 84 -27.04 10.38 26.51
CA LEU A 84 -26.71 9.04 26.03
C LEU A 84 -25.96 9.16 24.70
N VAL A 85 -24.76 8.61 24.69
CA VAL A 85 -23.91 8.54 23.49
C VAL A 85 -24.19 7.23 22.77
N LEU A 86 -24.37 7.32 21.45
CA LEU A 86 -24.57 6.18 20.57
C LEU A 86 -23.50 6.17 19.49
N TRP A 87 -22.94 5.00 19.21
CA TRP A 87 -21.81 4.81 18.29
C TRP A 87 -22.30 4.45 16.89
N PHE A 88 -22.04 5.31 15.91
CA PHE A 88 -22.42 5.12 14.51
C PHE A 88 -21.24 4.52 13.75
N ASP A 89 -21.05 3.21 13.90
CA ASP A 89 -19.85 2.51 13.42
C ASP A 89 -20.13 1.35 12.47
N GLY A 90 -21.41 1.03 12.22
CA GLY A 90 -21.79 -0.11 11.40
C GLY A 90 -21.66 -1.45 12.12
N ARG A 91 -21.50 -1.46 13.45
CA ARG A 91 -21.20 -2.64 14.26
C ARG A 91 -22.22 -2.84 15.38
N PRO A 92 -23.51 -3.06 15.05
CA PRO A 92 -24.54 -3.26 16.06
C PRO A 92 -24.35 -4.57 16.84
N ASP A 93 -23.43 -5.44 16.40
CA ASP A 93 -22.99 -6.63 17.12
C ASP A 93 -22.20 -6.33 18.40
N LEU A 94 -21.68 -5.10 18.58
CA LEU A 94 -20.88 -4.72 19.74
C LEU A 94 -21.71 -4.38 20.98
N GLY A 95 -22.97 -3.98 20.81
CA GLY A 95 -23.83 -3.62 21.93
C GLY A 95 -25.08 -2.83 21.53
N PRO A 96 -26.02 -2.64 22.47
CA PRO A 96 -27.26 -1.91 22.22
C PRO A 96 -27.05 -0.42 21.87
N ASP A 97 -25.92 0.16 22.27
CA ASP A 97 -25.50 1.54 21.99
C ASP A 97 -24.77 1.70 20.64
N HIS A 98 -24.59 0.61 19.87
CA HIS A 98 -23.96 0.63 18.55
C HIS A 98 -24.98 0.57 17.40
N VAL A 99 -24.84 1.50 16.46
CA VAL A 99 -25.75 1.71 15.34
C VAL A 99 -25.19 1.08 14.06
N GLY A 100 -26.08 0.49 13.27
CA GLY A 100 -25.78 -0.28 12.06
C GLY A 100 -25.21 0.49 10.86
N PHE A 101 -24.83 1.76 11.01
CA PHE A 101 -24.22 2.56 9.95
C PHE A 101 -23.39 3.72 10.52
N THR A 102 -22.47 4.23 9.70
CA THR A 102 -21.71 5.47 9.96
C THR A 102 -22.43 6.71 9.43
N LEU A 103 -22.07 7.89 9.93
CA LEU A 103 -22.67 9.15 9.51
C LEU A 103 -22.03 9.66 8.20
N PRO A 104 -22.81 10.24 7.27
CA PRO A 104 -22.26 10.89 6.09
C PRO A 104 -21.37 12.09 6.45
N ARG A 105 -20.05 11.96 6.25
CA ARG A 105 -19.10 13.05 6.47
C ARG A 105 -19.33 14.29 5.61
N LYS A 106 -19.93 14.13 4.42
CA LYS A 106 -20.26 15.25 3.50
C LYS A 106 -21.47 16.08 3.96
N GLY A 107 -22.04 15.76 5.12
CA GLY A 107 -23.28 16.34 5.61
C GLY A 107 -24.49 15.50 5.20
N GLY A 108 -25.59 15.74 5.88
CA GLY A 108 -26.83 15.01 5.69
C GLY A 108 -27.89 15.40 6.70
N THR A 109 -29.06 14.79 6.57
CA THR A 109 -30.18 14.94 7.49
C THR A 109 -30.33 13.67 8.31
N LEU A 110 -30.12 13.79 9.62
CA LEU A 110 -30.35 12.73 10.60
C LEU A 110 -31.74 12.91 11.20
N LEU A 111 -32.54 11.84 11.18
CA LEU A 111 -33.85 11.80 11.81
C LEU A 111 -33.81 10.91 13.05
N LEU A 112 -34.40 11.38 14.15
CA LEU A 112 -34.77 10.57 15.30
C LEU A 112 -36.28 10.30 15.23
N ILE A 113 -36.67 9.03 15.19
CA ILE A 113 -38.05 8.58 14.99
C ILE A 113 -38.50 7.78 16.21
N ALA A 114 -39.73 8.01 16.65
CA ALA A 114 -40.35 7.33 17.79
C ALA A 114 -40.46 5.81 17.58
N ALA A 115 -40.76 5.10 18.66
CA ALA A 115 -40.94 3.64 18.64
C ALA A 115 -42.10 3.16 17.74
N ASP A 116 -43.06 4.04 17.42
CA ASP A 116 -44.15 3.77 16.46
C ASP A 116 -43.67 3.64 15.00
N GLY A 117 -42.47 4.14 14.69
CA GLY A 117 -41.86 4.10 13.35
C GLY A 117 -42.34 5.18 12.39
N THR A 118 -43.22 6.08 12.82
CA THR A 118 -43.84 7.11 11.98
C THR A 118 -43.67 8.53 12.52
N THR A 119 -43.59 8.71 13.83
CA THR A 119 -43.48 10.03 14.45
C THR A 119 -42.03 10.49 14.48
N VAL A 120 -41.70 11.60 13.82
CA VAL A 120 -40.37 12.21 13.89
C VAL A 120 -40.27 13.02 15.18
N LEU A 121 -39.33 12.65 16.05
CA LEU A 121 -39.08 13.31 17.33
C LEU A 121 -38.17 14.52 17.17
N ASP A 122 -37.11 14.35 16.38
CA ASP A 122 -36.15 15.42 16.09
C ASP A 122 -35.54 15.23 14.70
N VAL A 123 -35.13 16.33 14.10
CA VAL A 123 -34.47 16.35 12.80
C VAL A 123 -33.33 17.33 12.83
N PHE A 124 -32.16 16.87 12.41
CA PHE A 124 -30.99 17.70 12.36
C PHE A 124 -30.26 17.54 11.03
N THR A 125 -30.04 18.67 10.35
CA THR A 125 -29.27 18.71 9.10
C THR A 125 -27.94 19.37 9.38
N TYR A 126 -26.86 18.66 9.07
CA TYR A 126 -25.50 19.13 9.31
C TYR A 126 -24.71 19.22 8.00
N PRO A 127 -23.76 20.17 7.91
CA PRO A 127 -22.94 20.35 6.72
C PRO A 127 -21.83 19.30 6.66
N ALA A 128 -20.98 19.39 5.64
CA ALA A 128 -19.77 18.58 5.59
C ALA A 128 -18.88 18.83 6.82
N MET A 129 -18.54 17.75 7.52
CA MET A 129 -17.76 17.80 8.74
C MET A 129 -16.27 17.56 8.43
N ALA A 130 -15.43 18.48 8.87
CA ALA A 130 -14.02 18.19 9.09
C ALA A 130 -13.90 17.23 10.29
N GLY A 131 -12.81 16.46 10.36
CA GLY A 131 -12.68 15.54 11.49
C GLY A 131 -12.27 16.23 12.79
N ASP A 132 -12.60 15.56 13.89
CA ASP A 132 -12.55 16.06 15.27
C ASP A 132 -13.42 17.30 15.52
N LEU A 133 -14.33 17.62 14.60
CA LEU A 133 -15.31 18.68 14.76
C LEU A 133 -16.68 18.07 15.05
N SER A 134 -17.28 18.46 16.16
CA SER A 134 -18.68 18.14 16.42
C SER A 134 -19.59 19.33 16.13
N VAL A 135 -20.87 19.05 15.99
CA VAL A 135 -21.92 20.04 15.85
C VAL A 135 -23.03 19.68 16.82
N GLY A 136 -23.45 20.65 17.62
CA GLY A 136 -24.39 20.44 18.70
C GLY A 136 -25.27 21.64 18.94
N ARG A 137 -26.30 21.44 19.76
CA ARG A 137 -27.11 22.52 20.31
C ARG A 137 -26.21 23.42 21.15
N LEU A 138 -26.43 24.73 21.08
CA LEU A 138 -25.54 25.70 21.75
C LEU A 138 -25.45 25.45 23.26
N THR A 139 -26.58 25.15 23.88
CA THR A 139 -26.69 24.55 25.22
C THR A 139 -27.60 23.32 25.14
N ASP A 140 -27.55 22.43 26.13
CA ASP A 140 -28.36 21.21 26.13
C ASP A 140 -29.83 21.47 25.82
N GLY A 141 -30.38 20.71 24.88
CA GLY A 141 -31.79 20.79 24.49
C GLY A 141 -32.24 22.14 23.90
N HIS A 142 -31.32 23.07 23.59
CA HIS A 142 -31.67 24.38 23.04
C HIS A 142 -32.44 24.22 21.72
N ALA A 143 -33.66 24.78 21.63
CA ALA A 143 -34.61 24.48 20.55
C ALA A 143 -34.08 24.69 19.12
N THR A 144 -33.37 25.78 18.85
CA THR A 144 -33.00 26.16 17.45
C THR A 144 -31.54 26.57 17.21
N ALA A 145 -30.80 27.00 18.24
CA ALA A 145 -29.41 27.38 18.09
C ALA A 145 -28.48 26.16 18.06
N TRP A 146 -27.81 25.98 16.93
CA TRP A 146 -26.76 24.99 16.73
C TRP A 146 -25.42 25.70 16.48
N SER A 147 -24.34 25.08 16.91
CA SER A 147 -22.98 25.58 16.76
C SER A 147 -22.03 24.43 16.44
N PHE A 148 -20.92 24.75 15.79
CA PHE A 148 -19.77 23.87 15.79
C PHE A 148 -19.04 23.95 17.13
N PHE A 149 -18.42 22.84 17.51
CA PHE A 149 -17.56 22.72 18.68
C PHE A 149 -16.19 22.17 18.24
N ASP A 150 -15.12 22.86 18.60
CA ASP A 150 -13.75 22.40 18.41
C ASP A 150 -13.33 21.39 19.49
N THR A 151 -13.97 21.46 20.65
CA THR A 151 -13.90 20.45 21.72
C THR A 151 -15.31 19.92 21.95
N ALA A 152 -15.55 18.66 21.59
CA ALA A 152 -16.85 18.03 21.79
C ALA A 152 -17.20 17.85 23.27
N THR A 153 -18.49 17.86 23.60
CA THR A 153 -19.01 17.66 24.96
C THR A 153 -19.57 16.26 25.18
N LEU A 154 -18.86 15.25 24.69
CA LEU A 154 -19.29 13.85 24.76
C LEU A 154 -19.68 13.41 26.19
N GLY A 155 -20.96 13.10 26.40
CA GLY A 155 -21.53 12.66 27.68
C GLY A 155 -21.60 13.75 28.75
N ALA A 156 -21.41 15.02 28.37
CA ALA A 156 -21.36 16.18 29.24
C ALA A 156 -22.26 17.30 28.71
N PRO A 157 -22.64 18.28 29.53
CA PRO A 157 -23.45 19.39 29.05
C PRO A 157 -22.79 20.21 27.94
N ASN A 158 -23.56 20.55 26.91
CA ASN A 158 -23.19 21.58 25.95
C ASN A 158 -23.11 22.93 26.68
N LEU A 159 -21.93 23.57 26.68
CA LEU A 159 -21.65 24.85 27.34
C LEU A 159 -21.33 25.98 26.35
N GLY A 160 -21.89 25.93 25.15
CA GLY A 160 -21.71 26.96 24.14
C GLY A 160 -22.23 28.32 24.62
N THR A 161 -21.37 29.34 24.58
CA THR A 161 -21.72 30.71 24.97
C THR A 161 -21.96 31.62 23.77
N ARG A 162 -21.42 31.26 22.60
CA ARG A 162 -21.59 31.97 21.33
C ARG A 162 -21.63 30.98 20.16
N PRO A 163 -22.47 31.19 19.14
CA PRO A 163 -22.45 30.37 17.94
C PRO A 163 -21.12 30.48 17.17
N VAL A 164 -20.58 29.35 16.76
CA VAL A 164 -19.43 29.23 15.85
C VAL A 164 -19.96 28.96 14.45
N HIS A 165 -19.61 29.83 13.51
CA HIS A 165 -20.10 29.80 12.14
C HIS A 165 -18.98 29.43 11.16
N GLY A 166 -18.92 28.14 10.81
CA GLY A 166 -17.99 27.64 9.79
C GLY A 166 -16.53 27.70 10.22
N ARG A 167 -15.64 27.71 9.21
CA ARG A 167 -14.19 27.55 9.37
C ARG A 167 -13.44 28.71 8.72
N THR A 168 -12.38 29.18 9.35
CA THR A 168 -11.47 30.19 8.78
C THR A 168 -10.80 29.66 7.51
N ALA A 169 -10.55 30.52 6.52
CA ALA A 169 -9.84 30.13 5.30
C ALA A 169 -8.39 29.70 5.59
N THR A 170 -7.88 28.69 4.87
CA THR A 170 -6.47 28.26 4.97
C THR A 170 -5.53 29.41 4.55
N PRO A 171 -4.42 29.66 5.27
CA PRO A 171 -3.41 30.60 4.82
C PRO A 171 -2.90 30.23 3.43
N VAL A 172 -2.68 31.22 2.58
CA VAL A 172 -2.12 31.03 1.23
C VAL A 172 -0.82 31.80 1.10
N ILE A 173 0.00 31.41 0.12
CA ILE A 173 1.20 32.19 -0.23
C ILE A 173 0.75 33.45 -0.97
N ASP A 174 1.18 34.62 -0.50
CA ASP A 174 0.92 35.87 -1.20
C ASP A 174 1.89 36.04 -2.36
N THR A 175 1.43 35.67 -3.56
CA THR A 175 2.25 35.74 -4.78
C THR A 175 2.61 37.17 -5.20
N THR A 176 1.91 38.19 -4.69
CA THR A 176 2.22 39.61 -4.99
C THR A 176 3.43 40.12 -4.21
N LEU A 177 3.74 39.46 -3.09
CA LEU A 177 4.87 39.74 -2.22
C LEU A 177 6.06 38.79 -2.43
N LEU A 178 5.96 37.86 -3.39
CA LEU A 178 7.07 37.02 -3.82
C LEU A 178 8.08 37.87 -4.61
N GLY A 179 9.04 38.46 -3.90
CA GLY A 179 10.20 39.16 -4.48
C GLY A 179 11.38 38.23 -4.79
N THR A 180 12.49 38.81 -5.25
CA THR A 180 13.79 38.13 -5.31
C THR A 180 14.34 37.94 -3.90
N GLY A 181 14.34 36.71 -3.39
CA GLY A 181 14.87 36.40 -2.06
C GLY A 181 14.30 35.12 -1.48
N THR A 182 14.60 34.92 -0.21
CA THR A 182 14.44 33.67 0.54
C THR A 182 13.36 33.84 1.62
N VAL A 183 12.19 34.36 1.25
CA VAL A 183 11.08 34.64 2.18
C VAL A 183 9.77 34.01 1.71
N LEU A 184 8.93 33.61 2.66
CA LEU A 184 7.60 33.05 2.46
C LEU A 184 6.55 34.02 3.02
N PRO A 185 5.93 34.84 2.16
CA PRO A 185 4.81 35.67 2.56
C PRO A 185 3.51 34.84 2.61
N LEU A 186 2.80 34.91 3.72
CA LEU A 186 1.48 34.31 3.91
C LEU A 186 0.40 35.37 4.04
N SER A 187 -0.80 35.07 3.56
CA SER A 187 -2.01 35.88 3.75
C SER A 187 -3.20 35.01 4.15
N ALA A 188 -4.18 35.62 4.81
CA ALA A 188 -5.45 35.01 5.22
C ALA A 188 -6.59 36.00 5.00
N GLU A 189 -7.83 35.54 5.20
CA GLU A 189 -9.02 36.40 5.10
C GLU A 189 -9.02 37.51 6.16
N ASP A 190 -9.71 38.62 5.87
CA ASP A 190 -9.79 39.78 6.76
C ASP A 190 -10.29 39.41 8.16
N GLY A 191 -9.63 39.95 9.18
CA GLY A 191 -9.93 39.66 10.59
C GLY A 191 -9.37 38.32 11.11
N ALA A 192 -8.71 37.52 10.27
CA ALA A 192 -8.02 36.32 10.71
C ALA A 192 -6.56 36.62 11.12
N THR A 193 -6.10 35.98 12.19
CA THR A 193 -4.70 35.96 12.60
C THR A 193 -4.06 34.64 12.21
N ILE A 194 -2.88 34.68 11.58
CA ILE A 194 -2.11 33.48 11.26
C ILE A 194 -1.14 33.17 12.42
N ARG A 195 -1.05 31.91 12.83
CA ARG A 195 0.08 31.38 13.63
C ARG A 195 0.79 30.27 12.87
N TYR A 196 2.10 30.14 13.08
CA TYR A 196 2.92 29.16 12.39
C TYR A 196 3.97 28.52 13.31
N THR A 197 4.47 27.37 12.90
CA THR A 197 5.57 26.64 13.55
C THR A 197 6.61 26.25 12.51
N THR A 198 7.85 26.05 12.96
CA THR A 198 8.96 25.58 12.10
C THR A 198 9.66 24.32 12.62
N ASP A 199 9.21 23.79 13.74
CA ASP A 199 9.71 22.58 14.41
C ASP A 199 8.92 21.31 14.02
N GLY A 200 7.94 21.45 13.12
CA GLY A 200 7.08 20.36 12.67
C GLY A 200 5.88 20.09 13.57
N THR A 201 5.68 20.82 14.67
CA THR A 201 4.47 20.73 15.53
C THR A 201 3.26 21.44 14.91
N GLU A 202 2.04 21.09 15.32
CA GLU A 202 0.81 21.67 14.76
C GLU A 202 0.50 23.03 15.42
N PRO A 203 0.36 24.14 14.65
CA PRO A 203 0.00 25.43 15.23
C PRO A 203 -1.44 25.43 15.77
N THR A 204 -1.64 26.00 16.95
CA THR A 204 -2.96 26.18 17.58
C THR A 204 -3.19 27.65 17.90
N ILE A 205 -4.37 28.00 18.44
CA ILE A 205 -4.63 29.39 18.84
C ILE A 205 -3.72 29.84 19.99
N THR A 206 -3.09 28.91 20.72
CA THR A 206 -2.16 29.18 21.84
C THR A 206 -0.72 28.76 21.54
N HIS A 207 -0.48 27.91 20.53
CA HIS A 207 0.84 27.35 20.19
C HIS A 207 1.34 27.81 18.80
N GLY A 208 2.63 28.13 18.70
CA GLY A 208 3.28 28.64 17.48
C GLY A 208 3.42 30.17 17.45
N GLU A 209 4.23 30.71 16.56
CA GLU A 209 4.49 32.15 16.49
C GLU A 209 3.39 32.89 15.71
N PRO A 210 2.93 34.08 16.14
CA PRO A 210 2.05 34.91 15.34
C PRO A 210 2.79 35.40 14.09
N TYR A 211 2.14 35.29 12.93
CA TYR A 211 2.71 35.76 11.68
C TYR A 211 2.52 37.28 11.57
N THR A 212 3.64 38.02 11.67
CA THR A 212 3.67 39.48 11.58
C THR A 212 4.55 39.98 10.42
N ALA A 213 5.40 39.11 9.86
CA ALA A 213 6.27 39.40 8.73
C ALA A 213 6.58 38.10 7.94
N PRO A 214 6.98 38.20 6.67
CA PRO A 214 7.36 37.03 5.85
C PRO A 214 8.42 36.14 6.51
N ILE A 215 8.25 34.83 6.40
CA ILE A 215 9.12 33.84 7.06
C ILE A 215 10.38 33.63 6.22
N VAL A 216 11.57 33.74 6.81
CA VAL A 216 12.84 33.46 6.11
C VAL A 216 13.01 31.96 5.92
N VAL A 217 13.20 31.52 4.68
CA VAL A 217 13.32 30.11 4.28
C VAL A 217 14.72 29.80 3.77
N ASP A 218 15.78 30.05 4.54
CA ASP A 218 17.19 30.03 4.09
C ASP A 218 17.96 28.73 4.38
N ARG A 219 17.27 27.73 4.92
CA ARG A 219 17.84 26.47 5.40
C ARG A 219 16.84 25.32 5.23
N ASP A 220 17.18 24.17 5.80
CA ASP A 220 16.24 23.08 5.96
C ASP A 220 15.21 23.47 7.02
N LEU A 221 13.95 23.63 6.64
CA LEU A 221 12.85 23.85 7.59
C LEU A 221 11.50 23.39 7.00
N VAL A 222 10.55 23.21 7.91
CA VAL A 222 9.12 23.08 7.59
C VAL A 222 8.44 24.36 8.02
N VAL A 223 7.40 24.79 7.31
CA VAL A 223 6.46 25.82 7.80
C VAL A 223 5.08 25.19 7.85
N ARG A 224 4.53 25.05 9.05
CA ARG A 224 3.12 24.68 9.28
C ARG A 224 2.39 25.92 9.76
N ALA A 225 1.25 26.28 9.19
CA ALA A 225 0.51 27.50 9.54
C ALA A 225 -1.00 27.28 9.56
N ARG A 226 -1.70 28.01 10.45
CA ARG A 226 -3.16 28.07 10.53
C ARG A 226 -3.62 29.50 10.78
N ALA A 227 -4.84 29.78 10.34
CA ALA A 227 -5.52 31.05 10.55
C ALA A 227 -6.67 30.87 11.54
N PHE A 228 -6.89 31.90 12.37
CA PHE A 228 -7.87 31.92 13.44
C PHE A 228 -8.68 33.22 13.35
N ALA A 229 -10.01 33.13 13.36
CA ALA A 229 -10.90 34.28 13.37
C ALA A 229 -11.97 34.13 14.46
N GLU A 230 -12.42 35.24 15.06
CA GLU A 230 -13.44 35.20 16.11
C GLU A 230 -14.76 34.60 15.58
N GLY A 231 -15.40 33.74 16.40
CA GLY A 231 -16.67 33.10 16.04
C GLY A 231 -16.55 32.05 14.92
N ARG A 232 -15.34 31.61 14.56
CA ARG A 232 -15.08 30.60 13.52
C ARG A 232 -14.10 29.55 14.03
N LEU A 233 -14.16 28.37 13.43
CA LEU A 233 -13.19 27.31 13.68
C LEU A 233 -11.84 27.65 13.04
N PRO A 234 -10.71 27.20 13.61
CA PRO A 234 -9.40 27.30 12.99
C PRO A 234 -9.38 26.76 11.56
N SER A 235 -8.61 27.37 10.68
CA SER A 235 -8.51 26.91 9.29
C SER A 235 -7.91 25.50 9.15
N LYS A 236 -7.98 24.93 7.94
CA LYS A 236 -7.12 23.78 7.63
C LYS A 236 -5.67 24.24 7.65
N GLU A 237 -4.78 23.28 7.79
CA GLU A 237 -3.37 23.57 7.87
C GLU A 237 -2.74 23.86 6.50
N PHE A 238 -1.98 24.94 6.43
CA PHE A 238 -0.97 25.16 5.41
C PHE A 238 0.32 24.45 5.83
N CYS A 239 0.92 23.66 4.94
CA CYS A 239 2.21 23.05 5.19
C CYS A 239 3.12 23.21 3.98
N SER A 240 4.36 23.62 4.20
CA SER A 240 5.40 23.68 3.17
C SER A 240 6.73 23.24 3.76
N THR A 241 7.64 22.78 2.91
CA THR A 241 8.94 22.28 3.35
C THR A 241 10.01 22.71 2.38
N TYR A 242 11.14 23.08 2.96
CA TYR A 242 12.27 23.68 2.28
C TYR A 242 13.53 22.88 2.61
N HIS A 243 14.31 22.58 1.59
CA HIS A 243 15.64 22.00 1.69
C HIS A 243 16.64 23.01 1.13
N ARG A 244 17.62 23.41 1.94
CA ARG A 244 18.61 24.46 1.61
C ARG A 244 17.95 25.71 1.05
N GLY A 245 16.81 26.06 1.64
CA GLY A 245 16.01 27.23 1.33
C GLY A 245 15.20 27.21 0.03
N THR A 246 15.05 26.05 -0.60
CA THR A 246 14.15 25.88 -1.76
C THR A 246 13.17 24.73 -1.54
N ALA A 247 11.98 24.83 -2.13
CA ALA A 247 11.04 23.71 -2.11
C ALA A 247 11.59 22.58 -3.01
N PRO A 248 11.70 21.34 -2.50
CA PRO A 248 12.14 20.22 -3.33
C PRO A 248 11.23 20.03 -4.54
N GLN A 249 11.84 19.80 -5.71
CA GLN A 249 11.11 19.64 -6.99
C GLN A 249 10.75 18.18 -7.29
N ASP A 250 11.46 17.24 -6.70
CA ASP A 250 11.27 15.80 -6.86
C ASP A 250 11.20 15.07 -5.51
N GLY A 251 10.77 13.81 -5.56
CA GLY A 251 10.66 12.96 -4.38
C GLY A 251 9.43 13.22 -3.51
N ILE A 252 9.59 12.97 -2.22
CA ILE A 252 8.50 13.04 -1.24
C ILE A 252 8.97 13.80 0.00
N THR A 253 8.10 14.64 0.52
CA THR A 253 8.36 15.41 1.72
C THR A 253 7.39 15.03 2.83
N ILE A 254 7.92 14.82 4.03
CA ILE A 254 7.15 14.52 5.23
C ILE A 254 7.51 15.53 6.31
N ALA A 255 6.49 16.21 6.83
CA ALA A 255 6.57 17.13 7.95
C ALA A 255 5.84 16.52 9.15
N MET A 256 6.51 16.42 10.30
CA MET A 256 5.94 15.87 11.52
C MET A 256 6.62 16.45 12.75
N ASP A 257 5.96 16.32 13.90
CA ASP A 257 6.55 16.67 15.18
C ASP A 257 7.84 15.87 15.44
N GLN A 258 8.90 16.59 15.80
CA GLN A 258 10.20 16.02 16.11
C GLN A 258 10.14 15.05 17.29
N ALA A 259 9.33 15.32 18.31
CA ALA A 259 9.15 14.38 19.44
C ALA A 259 8.50 13.08 18.95
N GLY A 260 7.47 13.15 18.11
CA GLY A 260 6.89 11.98 17.44
C GLY A 260 7.91 11.14 16.65
N LEU A 261 9.01 11.73 16.17
CA LEU A 261 10.07 11.00 15.48
C LEU A 261 11.10 10.41 16.44
N SER A 262 11.55 11.17 17.44
CA SER A 262 12.77 10.86 18.20
C SER A 262 12.67 10.89 19.73
N ASP A 263 11.49 11.14 20.30
CA ASP A 263 11.27 11.04 21.74
C ASP A 263 11.56 9.61 22.25
N ASP A 264 12.12 9.51 23.45
CA ASP A 264 12.58 8.25 24.01
C ASP A 264 11.42 7.29 24.34
N SER A 265 10.27 7.83 24.75
CA SER A 265 9.09 7.04 25.12
C SER A 265 8.09 6.83 23.97
N SER A 266 8.00 7.81 23.08
CA SER A 266 6.95 7.89 22.06
C SER A 266 7.47 8.10 20.64
N GLY A 267 8.74 8.38 20.43
CA GLY A 267 9.33 8.57 19.11
C GLY A 267 9.36 7.26 18.32
N ILE A 268 8.94 7.29 17.06
CA ILE A 268 8.86 6.05 16.24
C ILE A 268 10.19 5.62 15.63
N ASN A 269 11.13 6.54 15.40
CA ASN A 269 12.36 6.30 14.65
C ASN A 269 13.62 6.34 15.53
N VAL A 270 13.50 5.85 16.75
CA VAL A 270 14.60 5.71 17.70
C VAL A 270 14.58 4.33 18.33
N GLU A 271 15.70 3.95 18.96
CA GLU A 271 15.70 2.80 19.86
C GLU A 271 14.71 3.03 21.00
N GLY A 272 14.80 4.16 21.69
CA GLY A 272 13.88 4.50 22.76
C GLY A 272 13.99 3.57 23.97
N VAL A 273 13.27 3.87 25.05
CA VAL A 273 13.23 3.01 26.24
C VAL A 273 12.50 1.68 26.00
N LEU A 274 11.67 1.60 24.96
CA LEU A 274 10.81 0.45 24.68
C LEU A 274 11.18 -0.29 23.39
N ALA A 275 12.37 -0.09 22.84
CA ALA A 275 12.72 -0.56 21.49
C ALA A 275 11.65 -0.10 20.47
N ASN A 276 11.38 1.20 20.45
CA ASN A 276 10.24 1.85 19.78
C ASN A 276 10.11 1.44 18.31
N PHE A 277 11.23 1.34 17.57
CA PHE A 277 11.25 0.87 16.18
C PHE A 277 10.60 -0.52 15.97
N SER A 278 10.53 -1.35 17.02
CA SER A 278 9.94 -2.70 16.98
C SER A 278 8.41 -2.72 17.16
N ARG A 279 7.82 -1.57 17.53
CA ARG A 279 6.42 -1.46 17.93
C ARG A 279 5.47 -1.28 16.74
N ARG A 280 4.21 -1.69 16.90
CA ARG A 280 3.23 -1.82 15.81
C ARG A 280 1.85 -1.33 16.22
N GLY A 281 0.97 -1.25 15.23
CA GLY A 281 -0.43 -0.92 15.40
C GLY A 281 -0.66 0.58 15.52
N ARG A 282 -1.94 0.95 15.61
CA ARG A 282 -2.40 2.35 15.58
C ARG A 282 -1.80 3.22 16.69
N ALA A 283 -1.44 2.63 17.84
CA ALA A 283 -0.80 3.35 18.94
C ALA A 283 0.63 3.85 18.62
N TRP A 284 1.27 3.24 17.61
CA TRP A 284 2.62 3.59 17.15
C TRP A 284 2.62 4.26 15.77
N GLU A 285 1.46 4.77 15.35
CA GLU A 285 1.34 5.73 14.26
C GLU A 285 1.48 7.15 14.82
N ARG A 286 2.16 8.05 14.10
CA ARG A 286 2.24 9.48 14.42
C ARG A 286 1.61 10.30 13.31
N LEU A 287 1.01 11.43 13.64
CA LEU A 287 0.49 12.35 12.64
C LEU A 287 1.65 12.99 11.89
N ALA A 288 1.53 13.05 10.57
CA ALA A 288 2.45 13.78 9.69
C ALA A 288 1.69 14.38 8.50
N MET A 289 2.30 15.36 7.83
CA MET A 289 1.86 15.90 6.55
C MET A 289 2.79 15.38 5.46
N VAL A 290 2.26 14.72 4.45
CA VAL A 290 3.03 14.23 3.30
C VAL A 290 2.70 15.01 2.03
N LYS A 291 3.71 15.36 1.25
CA LYS A 291 3.58 15.93 -0.09
C LYS A 291 4.42 15.14 -1.07
N PHE A 292 3.84 14.79 -2.21
CA PHE A 292 4.59 14.29 -3.36
C PHE A 292 5.06 15.48 -4.20
N ASN A 293 6.37 15.69 -4.26
CA ASN A 293 6.95 16.85 -4.93
C ASN A 293 6.79 16.73 -6.45
N GLY A 294 6.82 17.88 -7.14
CA GLY A 294 6.57 17.95 -8.59
C GLY A 294 5.09 17.74 -8.98
N SER A 295 4.17 17.65 -8.01
CA SER A 295 2.73 17.61 -8.25
C SER A 295 2.04 18.87 -7.72
N GLU A 296 0.87 19.20 -8.29
CA GLU A 296 -0.01 20.28 -7.81
C GLU A 296 -0.81 19.88 -6.55
N GLU A 297 -0.66 18.64 -6.08
CA GLU A 297 -1.36 18.18 -4.87
C GLU A 297 -0.85 18.94 -3.63
N VAL A 298 -1.80 19.40 -2.82
CA VAL A 298 -1.53 19.96 -1.50
C VAL A 298 -1.05 18.85 -0.55
N PRO A 299 -0.23 19.17 0.47
CA PRO A 299 0.12 18.20 1.49
C PRO A 299 -1.11 17.58 2.13
N ILE A 300 -1.06 16.27 2.34
CA ILE A 300 -2.14 15.49 2.95
C ILE A 300 -1.71 14.98 4.33
N PRO A 301 -2.58 15.04 5.33
CA PRO A 301 -2.29 14.48 6.64
C PRO A 301 -2.41 12.95 6.60
N ILE A 302 -1.48 12.27 7.26
CA ILE A 302 -1.33 10.81 7.27
C ILE A 302 -0.85 10.32 8.63
N GLY A 303 -1.08 9.04 8.89
CA GLY A 303 -0.37 8.31 9.94
C GLY A 303 0.97 7.79 9.39
N ILE A 304 2.06 7.97 10.11
CA ILE A 304 3.37 7.40 9.79
C ILE A 304 3.81 6.42 10.88
N SER A 305 4.42 5.30 10.48
CA SER A 305 4.95 4.28 11.39
C SER A 305 6.17 3.58 10.78
N ILE A 306 6.92 2.81 11.59
CA ILE A 306 8.05 2.03 11.11
C ILE A 306 7.61 0.71 10.43
N HIS A 307 8.13 0.46 9.23
CA HIS A 307 7.92 -0.74 8.42
C HIS A 307 9.14 -1.67 8.38
N GLY A 308 8.95 -2.95 8.05
CA GLY A 308 10.03 -3.92 7.87
C GLY A 308 9.95 -5.13 8.79
N SER A 309 11.09 -5.74 9.10
CA SER A 309 11.26 -6.75 10.15
C SER A 309 12.66 -6.59 10.73
N GLY A 310 13.64 -7.40 10.32
CA GLY A 310 15.04 -7.31 10.76
C GLY A 310 15.68 -5.95 10.49
N THR A 311 15.44 -5.34 9.32
CA THR A 311 16.04 -4.03 8.96
C THR A 311 15.58 -2.85 9.81
N ARG A 312 14.60 -3.04 10.69
CA ARG A 312 14.14 -2.00 11.62
C ARG A 312 15.15 -1.67 12.71
N SER A 313 16.15 -2.53 12.95
CA SER A 313 17.23 -2.24 13.89
C SER A 313 18.31 -1.33 13.30
N LEU A 314 18.36 -1.16 11.97
CA LEU A 314 19.33 -0.29 11.30
C LEU A 314 18.96 1.19 11.46
N ALA A 315 19.96 2.08 11.34
CA ALA A 315 19.75 3.53 11.45
C ALA A 315 18.79 4.07 10.37
N LYS A 316 18.93 3.60 9.13
CA LYS A 316 18.02 3.92 8.02
C LYS A 316 16.81 2.97 8.03
N ARG A 317 15.67 3.44 8.55
CA ARG A 317 14.44 2.63 8.69
C ARG A 317 13.42 2.90 7.60
N SER A 318 12.66 1.86 7.24
CA SER A 318 11.53 2.02 6.30
C SER A 318 10.32 2.61 7.01
N PHE A 319 9.54 3.44 6.30
CA PHE A 319 8.30 4.01 6.80
C PHE A 319 7.09 3.39 6.09
N LYS A 320 6.00 3.20 6.82
CA LYS A 320 4.68 2.94 6.26
C LYS A 320 3.80 4.16 6.51
N LEU A 321 3.22 4.66 5.44
CA LEU A 321 2.29 5.78 5.44
C LEU A 321 0.87 5.24 5.36
N HIS A 322 -0.03 5.84 6.12
CA HIS A 322 -1.41 5.43 6.28
C HIS A 322 -2.34 6.60 6.00
N ALA A 323 -3.05 6.54 4.88
CA ALA A 323 -4.23 7.37 4.66
C ALA A 323 -5.40 6.77 5.45
N ARG A 324 -5.86 7.50 6.47
CA ARG A 324 -6.98 7.06 7.32
C ARG A 324 -7.89 8.25 7.62
N ASP A 325 -9.17 7.96 7.81
CA ASP A 325 -10.15 8.98 8.18
C ASP A 325 -9.76 9.71 9.48
N ARG A 326 -9.17 8.97 10.43
CA ARG A 326 -8.63 9.51 11.69
C ARG A 326 -7.49 10.53 11.53
N TYR A 327 -6.96 10.71 10.33
CA TYR A 327 -5.94 11.72 10.05
C TYR A 327 -6.44 12.83 9.12
N ASP A 328 -7.69 12.80 8.65
CA ASP A 328 -8.15 13.61 7.51
C ASP A 328 -7.57 13.23 6.15
N SER A 329 -7.04 12.03 6.02
CA SER A 329 -6.50 11.65 4.73
C SER A 329 -7.62 11.59 3.69
N PRO A 330 -7.34 11.92 2.42
CA PRO A 330 -8.32 11.76 1.35
C PRO A 330 -8.85 10.33 1.27
N VAL A 331 -10.15 10.16 1.07
CA VAL A 331 -10.79 8.84 0.91
C VAL A 331 -10.17 8.04 -0.24
N LYS A 332 -9.66 8.72 -1.28
CA LYS A 332 -8.95 8.07 -2.39
C LYS A 332 -7.64 7.39 -1.96
N GLY A 333 -7.04 7.82 -0.84
CA GLY A 333 -5.75 7.34 -0.35
C GLY A 333 -4.55 8.15 -0.85
N LEU A 334 -3.37 7.54 -0.73
CA LEU A 334 -2.06 8.05 -1.12
C LEU A 334 -1.78 7.74 -2.58
N ARG A 335 -1.25 8.72 -3.31
CA ARG A 335 -0.85 8.57 -4.71
C ARG A 335 0.32 7.59 -4.84
N LEU A 336 0.18 6.57 -5.69
CA LEU A 336 1.30 5.73 -6.12
C LEU A 336 1.91 6.23 -7.43
N ASN A 337 1.04 6.60 -8.37
CA ASN A 337 1.33 7.25 -9.64
C ASN A 337 0.12 8.11 -10.03
N ASP A 338 0.10 8.68 -11.23
CA ASP A 338 -0.93 9.64 -11.65
C ASP A 338 -2.36 9.08 -11.65
N ARG A 339 -2.54 7.75 -11.60
CA ARG A 339 -3.86 7.09 -11.66
C ARG A 339 -4.18 6.29 -10.41
N GLU A 340 -3.18 5.69 -9.77
CA GLU A 340 -3.37 4.71 -8.72
C GLU A 340 -3.23 5.34 -7.33
N HIS A 341 -4.19 5.04 -6.46
CA HIS A 341 -4.17 5.48 -5.07
C HIS A 341 -4.51 4.31 -4.13
N PHE A 342 -3.84 4.26 -2.98
CA PHE A 342 -4.01 3.21 -1.98
C PHE A 342 -4.08 3.79 -0.58
N GLN A 343 -4.77 3.13 0.35
CA GLN A 343 -4.88 3.64 1.72
C GLN A 343 -3.57 3.54 2.50
N GLU A 344 -2.62 2.75 2.01
CA GLU A 344 -1.32 2.59 2.63
C GLU A 344 -0.25 2.59 1.55
N GLY A 345 0.94 3.04 1.91
CA GLY A 345 2.11 2.94 1.04
C GLY A 345 3.39 2.83 1.85
N ILE A 346 4.43 2.30 1.22
CA ILE A 346 5.68 1.97 1.90
C ILE A 346 6.81 2.78 1.29
N LEU A 347 7.51 3.55 2.12
CA LEU A 347 8.83 4.09 1.80
C LEU A 347 9.85 3.09 2.30
N ARG A 348 10.32 2.22 1.41
CA ARG A 348 11.31 1.20 1.74
C ARG A 348 12.73 1.78 1.66
N ALA A 349 13.48 1.60 2.74
CA ALA A 349 14.80 2.18 2.93
C ALA A 349 15.91 1.54 2.09
N ASP A 350 15.75 0.25 1.72
CA ASP A 350 16.81 -0.59 1.14
C ASP A 350 18.15 -0.40 1.88
N ALA A 351 18.07 -0.47 3.20
CA ALA A 351 19.17 -0.13 4.10
C ALA A 351 20.35 -1.11 3.97
N GLY A 352 20.06 -2.38 3.64
CA GLY A 352 21.07 -3.40 3.43
C GLY A 352 22.04 -3.10 2.27
N PRO A 353 23.23 -3.72 2.29
CA PRO A 353 24.21 -3.56 1.23
C PRO A 353 23.66 -4.11 -0.09
N ASN A 354 23.89 -3.37 -1.19
CA ASN A 354 23.43 -3.71 -2.54
C ASN A 354 21.90 -3.74 -2.75
N SER A 355 21.10 -3.49 -1.71
CA SER A 355 19.65 -3.77 -1.73
C SER A 355 18.89 -2.99 -2.80
N PHE A 356 19.21 -1.71 -3.01
CA PHE A 356 18.50 -0.87 -3.97
C PHE A 356 18.65 -1.39 -5.41
N LEU A 357 19.90 -1.59 -5.86
CA LEU A 357 20.18 -2.03 -7.23
C LEU A 357 19.63 -3.44 -7.49
N ARG A 358 19.76 -4.38 -6.54
CA ARG A 358 19.22 -5.74 -6.69
C ARG A 358 17.71 -5.78 -6.80
N ASN A 359 17.01 -5.05 -5.94
CA ASN A 359 15.55 -4.96 -6.02
C ASN A 359 15.09 -4.33 -7.34
N ARG A 360 15.66 -3.17 -7.71
CA ARG A 360 15.29 -2.47 -8.95
C ARG A 360 15.64 -3.28 -10.19
N PHE A 361 16.76 -4.02 -10.18
CA PHE A 361 17.12 -4.94 -11.25
C PHE A 361 16.02 -5.97 -11.51
N MET A 362 15.57 -6.66 -10.46
CA MET A 362 14.51 -7.69 -10.60
C MET A 362 13.19 -7.10 -11.06
N GLU A 363 12.79 -5.94 -10.51
CA GLU A 363 11.55 -5.25 -10.91
C GLU A 363 11.56 -4.88 -12.40
N VAL A 364 12.65 -4.28 -12.87
CA VAL A 364 12.75 -3.83 -14.27
C VAL A 364 12.94 -5.01 -15.21
N LEU A 365 13.72 -6.02 -14.83
CA LEU A 365 13.88 -7.25 -15.62
C LEU A 365 12.53 -7.93 -15.86
N VAL A 366 11.73 -8.13 -14.81
CA VAL A 366 10.40 -8.77 -14.93
C VAL A 366 9.47 -7.95 -15.81
N ARG A 367 9.41 -6.63 -15.60
CA ARG A 367 8.53 -5.73 -16.34
C ARG A 367 8.92 -5.64 -17.82
N ASP A 368 10.18 -5.33 -18.12
CA ASP A 368 10.61 -4.98 -19.48
C ASP A 368 10.70 -6.22 -20.39
N HIS A 369 10.91 -7.41 -19.81
CA HIS A 369 10.87 -8.67 -20.56
C HIS A 369 9.51 -9.39 -20.50
N GLY A 370 8.50 -8.80 -19.84
CA GLY A 370 7.16 -9.38 -19.75
C GLY A 370 7.13 -10.76 -19.10
N LEU A 371 7.89 -10.95 -18.02
CA LEU A 371 7.84 -12.20 -17.26
C LEU A 371 6.50 -12.35 -16.55
N ARG A 372 6.11 -13.60 -16.27
CA ARG A 372 4.75 -13.97 -15.83
C ARG A 372 4.61 -13.98 -14.31
N VAL A 373 5.73 -13.94 -13.59
CA VAL A 373 5.77 -13.72 -12.14
C VAL A 373 5.40 -12.28 -11.82
N ASP A 374 4.57 -12.07 -10.81
CA ASP A 374 4.21 -10.72 -10.38
C ASP A 374 5.33 -10.20 -9.45
N VAL A 375 5.59 -8.89 -9.48
CA VAL A 375 6.57 -8.24 -8.59
C VAL A 375 5.94 -7.01 -7.98
N GLN A 376 6.17 -6.76 -6.69
CA GLN A 376 5.76 -5.52 -6.05
C GLN A 376 6.54 -4.35 -6.69
N PRO A 377 5.88 -3.42 -7.41
CA PRO A 377 6.57 -2.34 -8.10
C PRO A 377 7.07 -1.28 -7.12
N SER A 378 7.98 -0.44 -7.58
CA SER A 378 8.44 0.72 -6.83
C SER A 378 8.81 1.91 -7.69
N HIS A 379 8.81 3.09 -7.07
CA HIS A 379 9.35 4.33 -7.61
C HIS A 379 10.48 4.84 -6.71
N PRO A 380 11.71 5.03 -7.24
CA PRO A 380 12.78 5.70 -6.51
C PRO A 380 12.38 7.12 -6.11
N MET A 381 12.52 7.44 -4.83
CA MET A 381 11.97 8.65 -4.22
C MET A 381 12.97 9.22 -3.20
N PRO A 382 13.62 10.36 -3.48
CA PRO A 382 14.27 11.16 -2.45
C PRO A 382 13.27 11.50 -1.34
N LEU A 383 13.60 11.18 -0.09
CA LEU A 383 12.78 11.54 1.07
C LEU A 383 13.38 12.77 1.75
N TYR A 384 12.55 13.78 1.97
CA TYR A 384 12.84 14.92 2.83
C TYR A 384 11.99 14.82 4.10
N LEU A 385 12.62 14.62 5.25
CA LEU A 385 11.95 14.50 6.54
C LEU A 385 12.27 15.75 7.37
N ASN A 386 11.25 16.52 7.71
CA ASN A 386 11.37 17.81 8.40
C ASN A 386 12.39 18.76 7.70
N GLY A 387 12.33 18.86 6.37
CA GLY A 387 13.20 19.72 5.55
C GLY A 387 14.58 19.13 5.24
N ARG A 388 15.00 18.08 5.94
CA ARG A 388 16.32 17.46 5.77
C ARG A 388 16.26 16.32 4.77
N TYR A 389 17.23 16.25 3.86
CA TYR A 389 17.40 15.07 3.01
C TYR A 389 17.67 13.84 3.90
N TRP A 390 16.78 12.87 3.79
CA TRP A 390 16.80 11.66 4.60
C TRP A 390 17.37 10.45 3.85
N GLY A 391 17.40 10.50 2.51
CA GLY A 391 17.96 9.43 1.69
C GLY A 391 17.07 9.06 0.50
N LEU A 392 17.57 8.13 -0.31
CA LEU A 392 16.84 7.49 -1.40
C LEU A 392 16.02 6.32 -0.86
N TYR A 393 14.72 6.36 -1.09
CA TYR A 393 13.77 5.31 -0.73
C TYR A 393 13.09 4.75 -1.98
N ARG A 394 12.51 3.56 -1.89
CA ARG A 394 11.57 3.03 -2.87
C ARG A 394 10.14 3.24 -2.36
N TRP A 395 9.34 4.00 -3.10
CA TRP A 395 7.91 4.17 -2.84
C TRP A 395 7.12 3.03 -3.47
N MET A 396 6.39 2.29 -2.66
CA MET A 396 5.78 1.02 -3.05
C MET A 396 4.29 0.97 -2.65
N PRO A 397 3.44 0.28 -3.44
CA PRO A 397 2.07 -0.03 -3.02
C PRO A 397 2.06 -0.89 -1.76
N PRO A 398 0.90 -1.06 -1.10
CA PRO A 398 0.77 -2.07 -0.07
C PRO A 398 0.83 -3.48 -0.71
N LYS A 399 1.04 -4.50 0.12
CA LYS A 399 1.03 -5.93 -0.29
C LYS A 399 -0.25 -6.64 0.15
N ASP A 400 -1.33 -5.89 0.27
CA ASP A 400 -2.58 -6.33 0.87
C ASP A 400 -3.63 -6.72 -0.19
N ALA A 401 -4.83 -7.06 0.27
CA ALA A 401 -5.92 -7.39 -0.62
C ALA A 401 -6.37 -6.20 -1.49
N GLN A 402 -6.19 -4.95 -1.07
CA GLN A 402 -6.57 -3.80 -1.90
C GLN A 402 -5.71 -3.77 -3.18
N TRP A 403 -4.40 -3.85 -3.02
CA TRP A 403 -3.49 -3.86 -4.17
C TRP A 403 -3.64 -5.12 -5.03
N LEU A 404 -3.84 -6.29 -4.41
CA LEU A 404 -3.98 -7.55 -5.16
C LEU A 404 -5.29 -7.64 -5.95
N LYS A 405 -6.39 -7.04 -5.47
CA LYS A 405 -7.61 -6.85 -6.26
C LYS A 405 -7.35 -5.97 -7.47
N HIS A 406 -6.66 -4.85 -7.26
CA HIS A 406 -6.33 -3.90 -8.31
C HIS A 406 -5.54 -4.54 -9.45
N ILE A 407 -4.44 -5.24 -9.17
CA ILE A 407 -3.63 -5.87 -10.23
C ILE A 407 -4.31 -7.06 -10.91
N SER A 408 -5.28 -7.71 -10.25
CA SER A 408 -6.01 -8.84 -10.81
C SER A 408 -7.32 -8.47 -11.50
N GLY A 409 -7.79 -7.22 -11.35
CA GLY A 409 -9.10 -6.79 -11.82
C GLY A 409 -10.28 -7.49 -11.12
N SER A 410 -10.06 -8.11 -9.96
CA SER A 410 -11.06 -8.91 -9.25
C SER A 410 -11.64 -8.18 -8.05
N GLU A 411 -12.95 -8.29 -7.83
CA GLU A 411 -13.65 -7.73 -6.67
C GLU A 411 -13.23 -8.36 -5.33
N ALA A 412 -12.83 -9.63 -5.39
CA ALA A 412 -12.40 -10.41 -4.23
C ALA A 412 -11.17 -11.26 -4.55
N VAL A 413 -10.31 -11.42 -3.54
CA VAL A 413 -9.09 -12.23 -3.59
C VAL A 413 -8.93 -13.00 -2.29
N ASP A 414 -8.32 -14.17 -2.37
CA ASP A 414 -7.63 -14.78 -1.23
C ASP A 414 -6.17 -14.33 -1.24
N VAL A 415 -5.62 -14.04 -0.06
CA VAL A 415 -4.25 -13.54 0.09
C VAL A 415 -3.60 -14.23 1.28
N LEU A 416 -2.46 -14.87 1.03
CA LEU A 416 -1.68 -15.58 2.05
C LEU A 416 -0.24 -15.07 2.04
N GLU A 417 0.37 -15.04 3.23
CA GLU A 417 1.77 -14.66 3.43
C GLU A 417 2.69 -15.87 3.61
N GLY A 418 3.83 -15.86 2.90
CA GLY A 418 4.99 -16.72 3.17
C GLY A 418 4.72 -18.24 3.22
N PRO A 419 5.67 -19.04 3.74
CA PRO A 419 5.59 -20.50 3.73
C PRO A 419 4.47 -21.04 4.65
N ALA A 420 4.05 -20.25 5.65
CA ALA A 420 3.03 -20.62 6.63
C ALA A 420 1.59 -20.34 6.17
N ALA A 421 1.40 -19.86 4.94
CA ALA A 421 0.08 -19.58 4.37
C ALA A 421 -0.82 -18.75 5.30
N VAL A 422 -0.22 -17.79 6.03
CA VAL A 422 -0.97 -17.00 7.00
C VAL A 422 -2.02 -16.20 6.23
N VAL A 423 -3.28 -16.48 6.51
CA VAL A 423 -4.42 -15.81 5.86
C VAL A 423 -4.35 -14.32 6.21
N ARG A 424 -4.15 -13.50 5.19
CA ARG A 424 -4.27 -12.04 5.28
C ARG A 424 -5.63 -11.56 4.81
N SER A 425 -6.26 -12.30 3.89
CA SER A 425 -7.63 -12.08 3.43
C SER A 425 -8.19 -13.37 2.84
N GLY A 426 -9.45 -13.66 3.11
CA GLY A 426 -10.15 -14.80 2.51
C GLY A 426 -9.88 -16.14 3.16
N SER A 427 -9.63 -17.16 2.35
CA SER A 427 -9.49 -18.56 2.80
C SER A 427 -8.26 -19.23 2.19
N ASP A 428 -7.60 -20.09 2.98
CA ASP A 428 -6.49 -20.95 2.57
C ASP A 428 -6.94 -22.33 2.08
N THR A 429 -8.23 -22.67 2.13
CA THR A 429 -8.71 -24.04 1.88
C THR A 429 -8.35 -24.51 0.47
N HIS A 430 -8.52 -23.64 -0.53
CA HIS A 430 -8.13 -23.95 -1.91
C HIS A 430 -6.61 -24.03 -2.09
N PHE A 431 -5.84 -23.26 -1.32
CA PHE A 431 -4.37 -23.30 -1.35
C PHE A 431 -3.85 -24.63 -0.82
N LYS A 432 -4.37 -25.06 0.33
CA LYS A 432 -4.02 -26.35 0.94
C LYS A 432 -4.29 -27.51 -0.02
N ALA A 433 -5.43 -27.50 -0.72
CA ALA A 433 -5.74 -28.49 -1.74
C ALA A 433 -4.74 -28.46 -2.92
N SER A 434 -4.39 -27.27 -3.42
CA SER A 434 -3.45 -27.14 -4.54
C SER A 434 -2.03 -27.58 -4.17
N VAL A 435 -1.56 -27.22 -2.97
CA VAL A 435 -0.26 -27.64 -2.47
C VAL A 435 -0.24 -29.15 -2.24
N ALA A 436 -1.31 -29.74 -1.70
CA ALA A 436 -1.40 -31.18 -1.56
C ALA A 436 -1.26 -31.91 -2.91
N LEU A 437 -1.93 -31.44 -3.96
CA LEU A 437 -1.77 -31.99 -5.32
C LEU A 437 -0.32 -31.88 -5.83
N LEU A 438 0.32 -30.72 -5.62
CA LEU A 438 1.71 -30.51 -6.02
C LEU A 438 2.68 -31.42 -5.27
N MET A 439 2.48 -31.59 -3.96
CA MET A 439 3.31 -32.47 -3.12
C MET A 439 3.19 -33.95 -3.54
N HIS A 440 2.03 -34.38 -4.05
CA HIS A 440 1.81 -35.73 -4.58
C HIS A 440 2.20 -35.87 -6.06
N LEU A 441 2.83 -34.85 -6.66
CA LEU A 441 3.24 -34.83 -8.07
C LEU A 441 2.07 -35.15 -9.01
N ALA A 442 0.89 -34.56 -8.74
CA ALA A 442 -0.27 -34.72 -9.59
C ALA A 442 0.01 -34.27 -11.04
N PRO A 443 -0.70 -34.82 -12.05
CA PRO A 443 -0.53 -34.45 -13.45
C PRO A 443 -0.61 -32.94 -13.71
N LEU A 444 0.14 -32.46 -14.70
CA LEU A 444 0.29 -31.03 -14.98
C LEU A 444 -1.04 -30.32 -15.27
N ASP A 445 -1.95 -30.98 -16.00
CA ASP A 445 -3.28 -30.48 -16.32
C ASP A 445 -4.17 -30.30 -15.09
N THR A 446 -3.98 -31.15 -14.07
CA THR A 446 -4.65 -31.07 -12.78
C THR A 446 -4.11 -29.90 -11.98
N LEU A 447 -2.78 -29.74 -11.90
CA LEU A 447 -2.14 -28.62 -11.22
C LEU A 447 -2.52 -27.27 -11.85
N ALA A 448 -2.58 -27.21 -13.18
CA ALA A 448 -2.90 -25.99 -13.94
C ALA A 448 -4.32 -25.45 -13.71
N ARG A 449 -5.23 -26.27 -13.15
CA ARG A 449 -6.58 -25.82 -12.72
C ARG A 449 -6.55 -25.02 -11.44
N TYR A 450 -5.54 -25.24 -10.60
CA TYR A 450 -5.43 -24.61 -9.28
C TYR A 450 -4.40 -23.47 -9.25
N MET A 451 -3.34 -23.58 -10.04
CA MET A 451 -2.14 -22.75 -9.94
C MET A 451 -1.74 -22.24 -11.33
N ASP A 452 -1.30 -20.99 -11.39
CA ASP A 452 -0.68 -20.44 -12.58
C ASP A 452 0.77 -20.96 -12.66
N LEU A 453 0.94 -22.08 -13.35
CA LEU A 453 2.23 -22.78 -13.44
C LEU A 453 3.29 -21.97 -14.18
N ASP A 454 2.89 -21.04 -15.03
CA ASP A 454 3.78 -20.15 -15.76
C ASP A 454 4.36 -19.06 -14.85
N ASN A 455 3.51 -18.45 -14.02
CA ASN A 455 3.93 -17.53 -12.96
C ASN A 455 4.85 -18.24 -11.94
N LEU A 456 4.49 -19.46 -11.52
CA LEU A 456 5.31 -20.24 -10.59
C LEU A 456 6.65 -20.70 -11.20
N THR A 457 6.68 -21.04 -12.49
CA THR A 457 7.94 -21.40 -13.17
C THR A 457 8.87 -20.20 -13.24
N ASP A 458 8.37 -19.02 -13.59
CA ASP A 458 9.19 -17.80 -13.62
C ASP A 458 9.75 -17.48 -12.22
N LEU A 459 8.94 -17.61 -11.16
CA LEU A 459 9.41 -17.49 -9.78
C LEU A 459 10.54 -18.49 -9.47
N ALA A 460 10.35 -19.78 -9.79
CA ALA A 460 11.35 -20.82 -9.57
C ALA A 460 12.67 -20.51 -10.31
N CYS A 461 12.59 -20.04 -11.56
CA CYS A 461 13.75 -19.64 -12.31
C CYS A 461 14.47 -18.44 -11.67
N LEU A 462 13.75 -17.40 -11.26
CA LEU A 462 14.36 -16.20 -10.69
C LEU A 462 14.95 -16.44 -9.30
N ASP A 463 14.30 -17.26 -8.46
CA ASP A 463 14.84 -17.64 -7.15
C ASP A 463 16.06 -18.54 -7.26
N LEU A 464 16.06 -19.50 -8.22
CA LEU A 464 17.27 -20.25 -8.53
C LEU A 464 18.36 -19.37 -9.12
N TRP A 465 18.04 -18.39 -9.96
CA TRP A 465 19.05 -17.51 -10.54
C TRP A 465 19.68 -16.59 -9.49
N THR A 466 18.88 -15.91 -8.67
CA THR A 466 19.37 -15.07 -7.58
C THR A 466 19.97 -15.88 -6.42
N GLY A 467 19.57 -17.15 -6.29
CA GLY A 467 19.89 -17.97 -5.13
C GLY A 467 19.31 -17.42 -3.84
N ARG A 468 18.18 -16.70 -3.89
CA ARG A 468 17.65 -15.92 -2.78
C ARG A 468 17.55 -16.74 -1.48
N ALA A 469 18.11 -16.22 -0.39
CA ALA A 469 18.19 -16.95 0.88
C ALA A 469 16.83 -17.07 1.59
N ASP A 470 16.01 -16.04 1.47
CA ASP A 470 14.69 -15.85 2.09
C ASP A 470 13.54 -16.10 1.10
N HIS A 471 13.78 -17.01 0.16
CA HIS A 471 12.94 -17.20 -1.02
C HIS A 471 11.47 -17.46 -0.70
N ASP A 472 11.22 -18.26 0.32
CA ASP A 472 9.94 -18.68 0.84
C ASP A 472 9.24 -17.60 1.70
N LEU A 473 10.01 -16.78 2.44
CA LEU A 473 9.51 -15.71 3.31
C LEU A 473 9.04 -14.47 2.53
N ASN A 474 9.78 -14.14 1.47
CA ASN A 474 9.62 -12.89 0.73
C ASN A 474 8.81 -13.07 -0.57
N VAL A 475 7.69 -13.78 -0.42
CA VAL A 475 6.70 -14.03 -1.46
C VAL A 475 5.27 -13.91 -0.91
N ARG A 476 4.39 -13.30 -1.70
CA ARG A 476 2.94 -13.25 -1.42
C ARG A 476 2.27 -14.21 -2.39
N CYS A 477 1.30 -15.00 -1.95
CA CYS A 477 0.45 -15.72 -2.88
C CYS A 477 -1.00 -15.23 -2.79
N TYR A 478 -1.65 -15.19 -3.94
CA TYR A 478 -3.02 -14.73 -4.04
C TYR A 478 -3.80 -15.48 -5.10
N ARG A 479 -5.12 -15.49 -4.94
CA ARG A 479 -6.05 -16.08 -5.91
C ARG A 479 -7.25 -15.15 -6.11
N PRO A 480 -7.50 -14.66 -7.33
CA PRO A 480 -8.76 -14.00 -7.66
C PRO A 480 -9.95 -14.94 -7.44
N ARG A 481 -10.97 -14.52 -6.69
CA ARG A 481 -12.19 -15.33 -6.46
C ARG A 481 -13.18 -15.17 -7.61
N GLN A 482 -12.81 -15.73 -8.75
CA GLN A 482 -13.61 -15.74 -9.98
C GLN A 482 -13.61 -17.15 -10.60
N PRO A 483 -14.51 -17.45 -11.56
CA PRO A 483 -14.45 -18.70 -12.31
C PRO A 483 -13.05 -18.91 -12.89
N ASN A 484 -12.47 -20.10 -12.68
CA ASN A 484 -11.09 -20.44 -13.08
C ASN A 484 -9.98 -19.62 -12.41
N GLY A 485 -10.25 -18.99 -11.26
CA GLY A 485 -9.23 -18.28 -10.47
C GLY A 485 -8.13 -19.23 -9.99
N ARG A 486 -6.88 -18.94 -10.38
CA ARG A 486 -5.68 -19.72 -10.03
C ARG A 486 -4.80 -18.99 -9.03
N TRP A 487 -4.05 -19.75 -8.24
CA TRP A 487 -3.01 -19.20 -7.37
C TRP A 487 -1.87 -18.61 -8.19
N ARG A 488 -1.45 -17.41 -7.81
CA ARG A 488 -0.32 -16.66 -8.35
C ARG A 488 0.58 -16.20 -7.21
N TRP A 489 1.84 -15.96 -7.53
CA TRP A 489 2.86 -15.51 -6.60
C TRP A 489 3.40 -14.13 -7.01
N VAL A 490 3.65 -13.31 -5.99
CA VAL A 490 4.23 -11.98 -6.10
C VAL A 490 5.53 -11.94 -5.33
N MET A 491 6.63 -11.60 -5.99
CA MET A 491 7.92 -11.34 -5.34
C MET A 491 7.96 -9.94 -4.74
N TYR A 492 8.58 -9.83 -3.58
CA TYR A 492 8.96 -8.56 -2.96
C TYR A 492 10.25 -8.76 -2.18
N ASP A 493 10.97 -7.68 -1.84
CA ASP A 493 12.15 -7.79 -0.97
C ASP A 493 13.18 -8.82 -1.51
N MET A 494 13.72 -8.50 -2.70
CA MET A 494 14.45 -9.43 -3.55
C MET A 494 15.97 -9.26 -3.45
N ASP A 495 16.50 -8.70 -2.36
CA ASP A 495 17.91 -8.29 -2.29
C ASP A 495 18.90 -9.31 -1.71
N LEU A 496 18.43 -10.34 -1.01
CA LEU A 496 19.29 -11.35 -0.37
C LEU A 496 19.78 -12.44 -1.34
N TRP A 497 20.50 -12.03 -2.39
CA TRP A 497 21.10 -12.95 -3.36
C TRP A 497 22.29 -13.69 -2.75
N ALA A 498 22.40 -14.98 -3.04
CA ALA A 498 23.55 -15.80 -2.66
C ALA A 498 24.80 -15.41 -3.47
N PRO A 499 26.01 -15.87 -3.08
CA PRO A 499 27.17 -15.81 -3.94
C PRO A 499 26.92 -16.50 -5.30
N ALA A 500 27.49 -15.99 -6.38
CA ALA A 500 27.22 -16.49 -7.73
C ALA A 500 27.51 -18.00 -7.90
N ALA A 501 28.54 -18.51 -7.22
CA ALA A 501 28.93 -19.92 -7.24
C ALA A 501 28.17 -20.82 -6.25
N GLU A 502 27.26 -20.27 -5.42
CA GLU A 502 26.51 -21.07 -4.45
C GLU A 502 25.58 -22.08 -5.14
N ASN A 503 25.52 -23.31 -4.63
CA ASN A 503 24.68 -24.37 -5.17
C ASN A 503 23.22 -24.25 -4.72
N SER A 504 22.55 -23.20 -5.17
CA SER A 504 21.15 -22.93 -4.79
C SER A 504 20.20 -24.02 -5.23
N VAL A 505 20.53 -24.77 -6.30
CA VAL A 505 19.74 -25.93 -6.74
C VAL A 505 19.72 -27.00 -5.66
N GLU A 506 20.89 -27.37 -5.12
CA GLU A 506 21.00 -28.35 -4.05
C GLU A 506 20.36 -27.85 -2.76
N ARG A 507 20.67 -26.60 -2.35
CA ARG A 507 20.12 -26.02 -1.12
C ARG A 507 18.60 -25.96 -1.14
N MET A 508 17.99 -25.47 -2.23
CA MET A 508 16.54 -25.37 -2.34
C MET A 508 15.88 -26.75 -2.60
N ALA A 509 16.59 -27.70 -3.21
CA ALA A 509 16.10 -29.07 -3.38
C ALA A 509 16.12 -29.90 -2.09
N ALA A 510 16.93 -29.49 -1.10
CA ALA A 510 17.00 -30.14 0.21
C ALA A 510 15.80 -29.81 1.13
N GLY A 511 14.95 -28.84 0.74
CA GLY A 511 13.73 -28.50 1.47
C GLY A 511 12.82 -29.71 1.65
N THR A 512 12.46 -30.02 2.91
CA THR A 512 11.56 -31.12 3.26
C THR A 512 10.13 -30.66 3.55
N ALA A 513 9.94 -29.35 3.75
CA ALA A 513 8.64 -28.71 3.87
C ALA A 513 8.13 -28.21 2.51
N ALA A 514 6.83 -27.90 2.44
CA ALA A 514 6.20 -27.29 1.27
C ALA A 514 6.59 -25.81 1.16
N GLU A 515 7.80 -25.55 0.68
CA GLU A 515 8.37 -24.21 0.56
C GLU A 515 8.25 -23.72 -0.89
N THR A 516 7.74 -22.50 -1.07
CA THR A 516 7.71 -21.85 -2.39
C THR A 516 9.15 -21.50 -2.78
N PRO A 517 9.61 -21.78 -4.02
CA PRO A 517 8.83 -22.10 -5.21
C PRO A 517 8.74 -23.60 -5.53
N TYR A 518 8.85 -24.48 -4.53
CA TYR A 518 8.66 -25.92 -4.67
C TYR A 518 9.70 -26.58 -5.58
N ILE A 519 10.96 -26.15 -5.45
CA ILE A 519 12.10 -26.71 -6.19
C ILE A 519 12.17 -28.23 -6.11
N PRO A 520 11.95 -28.90 -4.95
CA PRO A 520 11.93 -30.35 -4.89
C PRO A 520 10.89 -30.98 -5.84
N GLN A 521 9.70 -30.38 -5.98
CA GLN A 521 8.62 -30.86 -6.85
C GLN A 521 8.91 -30.56 -8.33
N PHE A 522 9.45 -29.37 -8.63
CA PHE A 522 9.91 -29.05 -9.98
C PHE A 522 10.98 -30.04 -10.47
N LEU A 523 11.92 -30.43 -9.61
CA LEU A 523 12.97 -31.37 -10.00
C LEU A 523 12.47 -32.82 -10.10
N LYS A 524 11.47 -33.22 -9.30
CA LYS A 524 10.96 -34.61 -9.30
C LYS A 524 9.88 -34.88 -10.34
N HIS A 525 9.02 -33.91 -10.67
CA HIS A 525 7.94 -34.08 -11.64
C HIS A 525 8.48 -33.90 -13.08
N PRO A 526 8.38 -34.90 -13.98
CA PRO A 526 9.00 -34.84 -15.31
C PRO A 526 8.61 -33.62 -16.15
N GLU A 527 7.32 -33.29 -16.22
CA GLU A 527 6.84 -32.15 -17.01
C GLU A 527 7.21 -30.79 -16.40
N LEU A 528 7.13 -30.62 -15.07
CA LEU A 528 7.60 -29.40 -14.40
C LEU A 528 9.11 -29.24 -14.54
N GLN A 529 9.89 -30.33 -14.45
CA GLN A 529 11.33 -30.30 -14.67
C GLN A 529 11.65 -29.81 -16.08
N ALA A 530 10.96 -30.36 -17.09
CA ALA A 530 11.14 -29.92 -18.47
C ALA A 530 10.79 -28.44 -18.65
N LYS A 531 9.68 -28.00 -18.04
CA LYS A 531 9.24 -26.60 -18.07
C LYS A 531 10.24 -25.64 -17.42
N LEU A 532 10.77 -26.01 -16.24
CA LEU A 532 11.78 -25.24 -15.52
C LEU A 532 13.06 -25.11 -16.35
N LEU A 533 13.57 -26.22 -16.87
CA LEU A 533 14.82 -26.24 -17.62
C LEU A 533 14.70 -25.48 -18.94
N ALA A 534 13.59 -25.66 -19.68
CA ALA A 534 13.33 -24.92 -20.92
C ALA A 534 13.25 -23.41 -20.64
N ARG A 535 12.47 -23.01 -19.63
CA ARG A 535 12.31 -21.60 -19.27
C ARG A 535 13.61 -20.98 -18.76
N MET A 536 14.41 -21.70 -17.97
CA MET A 536 15.73 -21.24 -17.54
C MET A 536 16.68 -21.04 -18.73
N SER A 537 16.75 -22.01 -19.66
CA SER A 537 17.55 -21.86 -20.88
C SER A 537 17.16 -20.63 -21.69
N ALA A 538 15.86 -20.38 -21.85
CA ALA A 538 15.36 -19.20 -22.54
C ALA A 538 15.70 -17.89 -21.82
N LEU A 539 15.53 -17.83 -20.50
CA LEU A 539 15.89 -16.66 -19.70
C LEU A 539 17.38 -16.33 -19.83
N LEU A 540 18.26 -17.33 -19.71
CA LEU A 540 19.72 -17.15 -19.82
C LEU A 540 20.18 -16.77 -21.24
N ALA A 541 19.39 -17.11 -22.27
CA ALA A 541 19.65 -16.67 -23.65
C ALA A 541 19.08 -15.28 -23.96
N THR A 542 18.17 -14.76 -23.12
CA THR A 542 17.43 -13.51 -23.35
C THR A 542 17.65 -12.54 -22.19
N ALA A 543 16.67 -12.39 -21.30
CA ALA A 543 16.64 -11.40 -20.23
C ALA A 543 17.83 -11.47 -19.26
N LEU A 544 18.27 -12.69 -18.94
CA LEU A 544 19.38 -12.97 -18.03
C LEU A 544 20.68 -13.31 -18.77
N SER A 545 20.76 -13.04 -20.08
CA SER A 545 22.04 -13.14 -20.77
C SER A 545 23.00 -12.09 -20.20
N PRO A 546 24.32 -12.39 -20.11
CA PRO A 546 25.28 -11.42 -19.60
C PRO A 546 25.22 -10.07 -20.31
N SER A 547 24.96 -10.03 -21.62
CA SER A 547 24.85 -8.77 -22.37
C SER A 547 23.65 -7.93 -21.94
N HIS A 548 22.44 -8.51 -21.93
CA HIS A 548 21.21 -7.77 -21.61
C HIS A 548 21.14 -7.40 -20.12
N ALA A 549 21.45 -8.35 -19.25
CA ALA A 549 21.45 -8.11 -17.80
C ALA A 549 22.50 -7.05 -17.41
N MET A 550 23.69 -7.06 -18.03
CA MET A 550 24.70 -6.02 -17.75
C MET A 550 24.24 -4.65 -18.21
N ALA A 551 23.66 -4.55 -19.42
CA ALA A 551 23.14 -3.29 -19.93
C ALA A 551 22.03 -2.72 -19.04
N LEU A 552 21.16 -3.59 -18.49
CA LEU A 552 20.16 -3.18 -17.50
C LEU A 552 20.81 -2.68 -16.19
N ALA A 553 21.80 -3.40 -15.67
CA ALA A 553 22.51 -2.99 -14.45
C ALA A 553 23.20 -1.62 -14.64
N ASP A 554 23.89 -1.43 -15.77
CA ASP A 554 24.56 -0.17 -16.13
C ASP A 554 23.53 0.97 -16.25
N SER A 555 22.41 0.73 -16.95
CA SER A 555 21.33 1.71 -17.11
C SER A 555 20.71 2.13 -15.77
N LEU A 556 20.46 1.19 -14.88
CA LEU A 556 19.93 1.47 -13.53
C LEU A 556 20.91 2.26 -12.68
N PHE A 557 22.21 1.93 -12.74
CA PHE A 557 23.23 2.66 -12.02
C PHE A 557 23.35 4.10 -12.54
N THR A 558 23.41 4.29 -13.86
CA THR A 558 23.52 5.61 -14.48
C THR A 558 22.28 6.48 -14.21
N SER A 559 21.07 5.93 -14.35
CA SER A 559 19.81 6.68 -14.17
C SER A 559 19.58 7.15 -12.73
N HIS A 560 20.19 6.50 -11.74
CA HIS A 560 20.06 6.86 -10.32
C HIS A 560 21.37 7.28 -9.66
N GLN A 561 22.43 7.56 -10.44
CA GLN A 561 23.78 7.77 -9.92
C GLN A 561 23.83 8.86 -8.84
N ALA A 562 23.32 10.06 -9.14
CA ALA A 562 23.33 11.18 -8.20
C ALA A 562 22.60 10.86 -6.89
N GLN A 563 21.44 10.20 -6.98
CA GLN A 563 20.63 9.83 -5.83
C GLN A 563 21.30 8.73 -4.98
N LEU A 564 21.97 7.76 -5.62
CA LEU A 564 22.73 6.72 -4.93
C LEU A 564 23.92 7.29 -4.16
N TYR A 565 24.66 8.23 -4.75
CA TYR A 565 25.78 8.89 -4.07
C TYR A 565 25.31 9.79 -2.93
N ALA A 566 24.24 10.57 -3.12
CA ALA A 566 23.66 11.38 -2.04
C ALA A 566 23.19 10.51 -0.86
N ASP A 567 22.58 9.35 -1.14
CA ASP A 567 22.16 8.42 -0.10
C ASP A 567 23.35 7.75 0.61
N HIS A 568 24.41 7.39 -0.13
CA HIS A 568 25.65 6.89 0.45
C HIS A 568 26.31 7.93 1.37
N GLU A 569 26.46 9.16 0.89
CA GLU A 569 27.04 10.27 1.66
C GLU A 569 26.27 10.50 2.98
N ARG A 570 24.93 10.43 2.92
CA ARG A 570 24.07 10.59 4.09
C ARG A 570 24.27 9.51 5.15
N TRP A 571 24.46 8.24 4.76
CA TRP A 571 24.33 7.10 5.68
C TRP A 571 25.65 6.37 6.01
N GLN A 572 26.72 6.56 5.23
CA GLN A 572 27.99 5.85 5.40
C GLN A 572 28.65 6.04 6.78
N GLY A 573 28.34 7.14 7.48
CA GLY A 573 28.86 7.41 8.83
C GLY A 573 28.06 6.76 9.97
N GLU A 574 26.84 6.28 9.70
CA GLU A 574 25.92 5.75 10.71
C GLU A 574 25.66 4.24 10.58
N MET A 575 25.94 3.66 9.40
CA MET A 575 25.75 2.23 9.15
C MET A 575 26.58 1.75 7.95
N GLU A 576 26.71 0.44 7.79
CA GLU A 576 27.32 -0.14 6.58
C GLU A 576 26.55 0.30 5.33
N ARG A 577 27.21 1.09 4.49
CA ARG A 577 26.66 1.61 3.24
C ARG A 577 27.75 1.57 2.16
N PRO A 578 27.85 0.49 1.37
CA PRO A 578 28.89 0.38 0.35
C PRO A 578 28.84 1.53 -0.65
N ASP A 579 30.00 1.95 -1.15
CA ASP A 579 30.06 2.91 -2.25
C ASP A 579 29.21 2.41 -3.44
N PRO A 580 28.39 3.28 -4.08
CA PRO A 580 27.52 2.89 -5.17
C PRO A 580 28.24 2.16 -6.32
N SER A 581 29.48 2.54 -6.65
CA SER A 581 30.27 1.88 -7.71
C SER A 581 30.70 0.47 -7.32
N THR A 582 30.92 0.21 -6.02
CA THR A 582 31.21 -1.13 -5.50
C THR A 582 29.97 -2.01 -5.59
N SER A 583 28.80 -1.47 -5.22
CA SER A 583 27.52 -2.19 -5.35
C SER A 583 27.20 -2.52 -6.81
N HIS A 584 27.45 -1.58 -7.71
CA HIS A 584 27.28 -1.79 -9.14
C HIS A 584 28.22 -2.89 -9.66
N ARG A 585 29.51 -2.84 -9.30
CA ARG A 585 30.48 -3.87 -9.68
C ARG A 585 30.08 -5.26 -9.16
N ALA A 586 29.60 -5.35 -7.93
CA ALA A 586 29.15 -6.61 -7.35
C ALA A 586 27.96 -7.21 -8.13
N LEU A 587 27.00 -6.38 -8.56
CA LEU A 587 25.90 -6.81 -9.44
C LEU A 587 26.44 -7.31 -10.79
N ARG A 588 27.37 -6.58 -11.42
CA ARG A 588 28.00 -6.97 -12.70
C ARG A 588 28.73 -8.31 -12.60
N THR A 589 29.53 -8.50 -11.56
CA THR A 589 30.23 -9.77 -11.31
C THR A 589 29.24 -10.93 -11.13
N PHE A 590 28.17 -10.73 -10.35
CA PHE A 590 27.15 -11.76 -10.20
C PHE A 590 26.50 -12.14 -11.54
N ILE A 591 26.10 -11.15 -12.34
CA ILE A 591 25.48 -11.37 -13.66
C ILE A 591 26.41 -12.17 -14.59
N HIS A 592 27.70 -11.86 -14.57
CA HIS A 592 28.69 -12.55 -15.38
C HIS A 592 28.88 -14.02 -14.95
N ASP A 593 29.06 -14.27 -13.66
CA ASP A 593 29.49 -15.59 -13.16
C ASP A 593 28.33 -16.58 -12.98
N ARG A 594 27.13 -16.08 -12.63
CA ARG A 594 26.00 -16.92 -12.21
C ARG A 594 25.49 -17.91 -13.28
N PRO A 595 25.33 -17.53 -14.56
CA PRO A 595 24.76 -18.43 -15.58
C PRO A 595 25.51 -19.77 -15.72
N GLY A 596 26.85 -19.73 -15.71
CA GLY A 596 27.69 -20.92 -15.84
C GLY A 596 27.49 -21.87 -14.66
N HIS A 597 27.64 -21.36 -13.43
CA HIS A 597 27.44 -22.15 -12.23
C HIS A 597 26.02 -22.75 -12.14
N LEU A 598 24.99 -21.93 -12.40
CA LEU A 598 23.61 -22.39 -12.30
C LEU A 598 23.27 -23.52 -13.29
N THR A 599 23.71 -23.39 -14.55
CA THR A 599 23.46 -24.43 -15.56
C THR A 599 24.20 -25.72 -15.25
N GLU A 600 25.43 -25.64 -14.74
CA GLU A 600 26.17 -26.81 -14.24
C GLU A 600 25.47 -27.48 -13.06
N HIS A 601 24.97 -26.70 -12.10
CA HIS A 601 24.24 -27.21 -10.95
C HIS A 601 22.94 -27.92 -11.35
N LEU A 602 22.15 -27.33 -12.26
CA LEU A 602 20.95 -27.95 -12.81
C LEU A 602 21.27 -29.22 -13.62
N SER A 603 22.35 -29.21 -14.40
CA SER A 603 22.82 -30.37 -15.17
C SER A 603 23.16 -31.54 -14.24
N ARG A 604 23.91 -31.28 -13.15
CA ARG A 604 24.22 -32.31 -12.14
C ARG A 604 22.98 -32.83 -11.43
N ALA A 605 22.10 -31.93 -10.97
CA ALA A 605 20.91 -32.31 -10.22
C ALA A 605 19.91 -33.14 -11.04
N THR A 606 19.87 -32.95 -12.36
CA THR A 606 18.93 -33.64 -13.26
C THR A 606 19.57 -34.78 -14.06
N GLY A 607 20.90 -34.92 -14.01
CA GLY A 607 21.65 -35.87 -14.84
C GLY A 607 21.67 -35.52 -16.34
N ARG A 608 21.21 -34.33 -16.73
CA ARG A 608 21.07 -33.93 -18.13
C ARG A 608 22.29 -33.14 -18.59
N LYS A 609 23.01 -33.69 -19.58
CA LYS A 609 24.17 -33.02 -20.17
C LYS A 609 23.78 -31.69 -20.83
N LEU A 610 24.60 -30.66 -20.63
CA LEU A 610 24.47 -29.38 -21.31
C LEU A 610 24.75 -29.50 -22.81
N ARG A 611 24.02 -28.71 -23.61
CA ARG A 611 24.13 -28.65 -25.07
C ARG A 611 24.06 -27.20 -25.52
N ARG A 612 24.89 -26.86 -26.51
CA ARG A 612 24.97 -25.53 -27.08
C ARG A 612 24.32 -25.51 -28.44
N THR A 613 23.42 -24.56 -28.64
CA THR A 613 22.79 -24.24 -29.93
C THR A 613 22.96 -22.76 -30.21
N ILE A 614 23.29 -22.40 -31.45
CA ILE A 614 23.31 -21.01 -31.89
C ILE A 614 22.02 -20.74 -32.67
N ILE A 615 21.23 -19.77 -32.22
CA ILE A 615 20.03 -19.30 -32.93
C ILE A 615 20.37 -17.95 -33.57
N GLU A 616 20.39 -17.93 -34.90
CA GLU A 616 20.60 -16.73 -35.70
C GLU A 616 19.25 -16.04 -35.92
N VAL A 617 19.10 -14.85 -35.34
CA VAL A 617 17.88 -14.06 -35.46
C VAL A 617 18.07 -13.02 -36.58
N PRO A 618 17.13 -12.92 -37.55
CA PRO A 618 17.17 -11.88 -38.58
C PRO A 618 17.10 -10.46 -38.01
N ASP A 619 17.32 -9.48 -38.88
CA ASP A 619 17.05 -8.08 -38.56
C ASP A 619 15.56 -7.89 -38.21
N THR A 620 15.25 -6.94 -37.30
CA THR A 620 13.87 -6.69 -36.86
C THR A 620 12.94 -6.26 -38.00
N ALA A 621 13.49 -5.68 -39.08
CA ALA A 621 12.74 -5.37 -40.29
C ALA A 621 12.22 -6.61 -41.04
N GLN A 622 12.79 -7.79 -40.77
CA GLN A 622 12.37 -9.06 -41.38
C GLN A 622 11.43 -9.86 -40.47
N GLY A 623 11.48 -9.62 -39.15
CA GLY A 623 10.59 -10.25 -38.18
C GLY A 623 11.21 -10.36 -36.79
N THR A 624 10.50 -11.01 -35.89
CA THR A 624 10.93 -11.24 -34.51
C THR A 624 10.95 -12.73 -34.20
N LEU A 625 11.89 -13.15 -33.35
CA LEU A 625 12.04 -14.54 -32.93
C LEU A 625 11.93 -14.64 -31.41
N ARG A 626 11.12 -15.58 -30.93
CA ARG A 626 10.94 -15.86 -29.50
C ARG A 626 11.32 -17.30 -29.17
N ILE A 627 11.94 -17.51 -28.02
CA ILE A 627 12.22 -18.82 -27.42
C ILE A 627 11.53 -18.92 -26.07
N GLU A 628 10.70 -19.95 -25.87
CA GLU A 628 9.82 -20.07 -24.70
C GLU A 628 9.08 -18.76 -24.38
N ASP A 629 8.55 -18.11 -25.42
CA ASP A 629 7.87 -16.82 -25.38
C ASP A 629 8.74 -15.60 -25.00
N LEU A 630 10.06 -15.72 -24.89
CA LEU A 630 10.99 -14.60 -24.67
C LEU A 630 11.64 -14.17 -25.98
N ALA A 631 11.68 -12.86 -26.25
CA ALA A 631 12.28 -12.33 -27.47
C ALA A 631 13.82 -12.47 -27.45
N LEU A 632 14.38 -12.98 -28.55
CA LEU A 632 15.82 -12.99 -28.79
C LEU A 632 16.23 -11.74 -29.59
N SER A 633 17.45 -11.26 -29.35
CA SER A 633 17.98 -10.08 -30.04
C SER A 633 18.47 -10.45 -31.45
N PRO A 634 18.45 -9.51 -32.42
CA PRO A 634 19.00 -9.74 -33.75
C PRO A 634 20.45 -10.24 -33.71
N GLY A 635 20.79 -11.13 -34.66
CA GLY A 635 22.12 -11.74 -34.76
C GLY A 635 22.25 -13.09 -34.03
N PRO A 636 23.49 -13.54 -33.77
CA PRO A 636 23.76 -14.83 -33.16
C PRO A 636 23.44 -14.81 -31.66
N ASN A 637 22.57 -15.72 -31.22
CA ASN A 637 22.26 -15.93 -29.81
C ASN A 637 22.71 -17.32 -29.38
N GLU A 638 23.52 -17.38 -28.32
CA GLU A 638 23.89 -18.64 -27.70
C GLU A 638 22.79 -19.13 -26.76
N VAL A 639 22.35 -20.37 -26.98
CA VAL A 639 21.38 -21.05 -26.11
C VAL A 639 22.04 -22.28 -25.51
N ILE A 640 22.16 -22.26 -24.18
CA ILE A 640 22.58 -23.43 -23.39
C ILE A 640 21.33 -24.20 -22.97
N GLY A 641 21.10 -25.33 -23.61
CA GLY A 641 20.00 -26.26 -23.35
C GLY A 641 20.43 -27.51 -22.59
N PHE A 642 19.43 -28.28 -22.17
CA PHE A 642 19.62 -29.55 -21.47
C PHE A 642 19.23 -30.71 -22.40
N ASN A 643 20.04 -31.78 -22.42
CA ASN A 643 19.77 -32.94 -23.25
C ASN A 643 18.37 -33.52 -23.00
N GLY A 644 17.60 -33.72 -24.07
CA GLY A 644 16.23 -34.23 -24.01
C GLY A 644 15.21 -33.25 -23.44
N ILE A 645 15.52 -31.96 -23.35
CA ILE A 645 14.57 -30.89 -23.04
C ILE A 645 14.28 -30.11 -24.33
N PRO A 646 13.08 -30.24 -24.89
CA PRO A 646 12.69 -29.49 -26.07
C PRO A 646 12.52 -27.99 -25.74
N LEU A 647 12.82 -27.13 -26.71
CA LEU A 647 12.58 -25.69 -26.65
C LEU A 647 11.64 -25.27 -27.78
N ARG A 648 10.60 -24.51 -27.44
CA ARG A 648 9.67 -23.89 -28.38
C ARG A 648 10.29 -22.61 -28.92
N VAL A 649 10.39 -22.54 -30.24
CA VAL A 649 10.88 -21.37 -30.97
C VAL A 649 9.78 -20.90 -31.93
N VAL A 650 9.52 -19.59 -31.94
CA VAL A 650 8.50 -18.98 -32.80
C VAL A 650 9.11 -17.82 -33.55
N PHE A 651 9.03 -17.84 -34.87
CA PHE A 651 9.36 -16.70 -35.72
C PHE A 651 8.08 -16.05 -36.24
N THR A 652 7.95 -14.74 -36.03
CA THR A 652 6.87 -13.92 -36.55
C THR A 652 7.45 -12.99 -37.62
N PRO A 653 7.21 -13.24 -38.92
CA PRO A 653 7.65 -12.36 -39.99
C PRO A 653 7.10 -10.94 -39.81
N ALA A 654 7.89 -9.94 -40.19
CA ALA A 654 7.41 -8.57 -40.30
C ALA A 654 6.47 -8.43 -41.52
N GLU A 655 5.73 -7.33 -41.57
CA GLU A 655 4.92 -7.00 -42.74
C GLU A 655 5.78 -6.97 -44.02
N GLY A 656 5.24 -7.50 -45.12
CA GLY A 656 5.97 -7.62 -46.38
C GLY A 656 7.02 -8.73 -46.43
N HIS A 657 7.09 -9.60 -45.42
CA HIS A 657 7.99 -10.75 -45.39
C HIS A 657 7.22 -12.05 -45.10
N GLU A 658 7.76 -13.17 -45.57
CA GLU A 658 7.28 -14.50 -45.22
C GLU A 658 8.41 -15.46 -44.83
N LEU A 659 8.07 -16.41 -43.95
CA LEU A 659 8.96 -17.50 -43.56
C LEU A 659 8.89 -18.61 -44.61
N VAL A 660 10.00 -18.93 -45.27
CA VAL A 660 10.09 -20.03 -46.25
C VAL A 660 10.56 -21.35 -45.63
N GLY A 661 11.14 -21.30 -44.44
CA GLY A 661 11.55 -22.48 -43.68
C GLY A 661 12.62 -22.19 -42.63
N TRP A 662 13.10 -23.24 -41.98
CA TRP A 662 14.17 -23.16 -40.98
C TRP A 662 15.41 -23.91 -41.45
N LYS A 663 16.56 -23.22 -41.51
CA LYS A 663 17.85 -23.89 -41.63
C LYS A 663 18.20 -24.52 -40.28
N GLY A 664 18.46 -25.83 -40.28
CA GLY A 664 18.83 -26.61 -39.08
C GLY A 664 17.75 -27.58 -38.59
N ASP A 665 16.47 -27.27 -38.85
CA ASP A 665 15.31 -28.12 -38.50
C ASP A 665 14.54 -28.60 -39.74
N GLY A 666 14.46 -27.79 -40.79
CA GLY A 666 13.80 -28.14 -42.05
C GLY A 666 12.28 -27.91 -42.07
N SER A 667 11.66 -27.58 -40.93
CA SER A 667 10.25 -27.20 -40.88
C SER A 667 9.95 -25.90 -41.64
N ARG A 668 8.69 -25.74 -42.04
CA ARG A 668 8.13 -24.50 -42.61
C ARG A 668 7.15 -23.78 -41.68
N ASN A 669 6.90 -24.34 -40.50
CA ASN A 669 5.99 -23.74 -39.53
C ASN A 669 6.65 -22.54 -38.83
N GLN A 670 5.87 -21.51 -38.53
CA GLN A 670 6.34 -20.37 -37.74
C GLN A 670 6.75 -20.78 -36.32
N ALA A 671 6.03 -21.73 -35.72
CA ALA A 671 6.34 -22.32 -34.44
C ALA A 671 6.94 -23.72 -34.62
N ILE A 672 8.10 -23.95 -34.02
CA ILE A 672 8.80 -25.23 -34.03
C ILE A 672 9.24 -25.63 -32.62
N ILE A 673 9.50 -26.93 -32.44
CA ILE A 673 10.09 -27.48 -31.23
C ILE A 673 11.46 -28.04 -31.60
N ILE A 674 12.51 -27.51 -30.97
CA ILE A 674 13.88 -27.95 -31.21
C ILE A 674 14.41 -28.73 -30.00
N ASP A 675 15.25 -29.73 -30.27
CA ASP A 675 16.07 -30.38 -29.25
C ASP A 675 17.50 -29.84 -29.38
N PRO A 676 18.03 -29.09 -28.38
CA PRO A 676 19.40 -28.57 -28.41
C PRO A 676 20.48 -29.64 -28.58
N SER A 677 20.16 -30.92 -28.32
CA SER A 677 21.08 -32.03 -28.57
C SER A 677 21.19 -32.43 -30.05
N ARG A 678 20.20 -32.05 -30.88
CA ARG A 678 20.10 -32.39 -32.30
C ARG A 678 20.38 -31.20 -33.20
N VAL A 679 20.02 -29.99 -32.76
CA VAL A 679 20.15 -28.76 -33.55
C VAL A 679 21.34 -27.95 -33.03
N ARG A 680 22.44 -27.92 -33.80
CA ARG A 680 23.64 -27.11 -33.44
C ARG A 680 23.49 -25.64 -33.83
N SER A 681 22.79 -25.36 -34.91
CA SER A 681 22.52 -24.02 -35.42
C SER A 681 21.13 -23.99 -36.01
N LEU A 682 20.40 -22.90 -35.74
CA LEU A 682 19.05 -22.66 -36.21
C LEU A 682 18.96 -21.25 -36.80
N ARG A 683 18.35 -21.10 -37.98
CA ARG A 683 18.07 -19.80 -38.58
C ARG A 683 16.75 -19.83 -39.35
N PRO A 684 15.82 -18.89 -39.14
CA PRO A 684 14.67 -18.74 -40.01
C PRO A 684 15.12 -18.20 -41.37
N MET A 685 14.60 -18.79 -42.43
CA MET A 685 14.81 -18.36 -43.81
C MET A 685 13.61 -17.49 -44.19
N VAL A 686 13.87 -16.21 -44.47
CA VAL A 686 12.84 -15.20 -44.71
C VAL A 686 13.02 -14.63 -46.10
N GLN A 687 11.93 -14.39 -46.82
CA GLN A 687 11.94 -13.69 -48.11
C GLN A 687 10.94 -12.55 -48.15
N PRO A 688 11.17 -11.50 -48.95
CA PRO A 688 10.18 -10.46 -49.20
C PRO A 688 8.97 -11.05 -49.93
N LEU A 689 7.77 -10.61 -49.56
CA LEU A 689 6.57 -10.81 -50.36
C LEU A 689 6.68 -9.92 -51.60
N ILE A 690 6.80 -10.54 -52.77
CA ILE A 690 6.73 -9.82 -54.04
C ILE A 690 5.25 -9.43 -54.27
N PRO A 691 4.94 -8.16 -54.61
CA PRO A 691 3.56 -7.70 -54.82
C PRO A 691 2.77 -8.52 -55.83
#